data_AF-Q8SPS5-F1
#
_entry.id   AF-Q8SPS5-F1
#
_cell.length_a   1.000
_cell.length_b   1.000
_cell.length_c   1.000
_cell.angle_alpha   90.00
_cell.angle_beta   90.00
_cell.angle_gamma   90.00
#
_symmetry.space_group_name_H-M   'P 1'
#
loop_
_entity.id
_entity.type
_entity.pdbx_description
1 polymer ?
#
loop_
_entity_poly.entity_id
_entity_poly.type
_entity_poly.pdbx_seq_one_letter_code
_entity_poly.pdbx_strand_id
1 'polypeptide(L)'
;QLEAEYRRLQEDQQREGKLREEHEEEASFLQDKLKRLEKERAMAEGKITVKEVLKLEKDVATEREVGDLKRQYEDEEAKARANQREKTELLRKIWALEEENARVLVQEKVREIVRPDPEAEREVANLRLELVEQERKYRGAEEQLKSYQSELEALRRRGPQVEVKEVTKEVIKYKTDPEMEKELQRLREEIVDKTRLIERCDVEIYQLKQEIQSLKDTKPQVQTKEVVQEILQFQEDPQTKEEVQSLRARLSEEQKKQVDLERERASQEEKIKQKEEELSHVKEKVVQQEVVRYEEEPGLRAEVNAFTESIDAELRQIDTLRGELRRLQRRRAGARTQLEELEREKQARREAELEVQRLKQRLAELEEEGEAREKVTLKQKVVLQQDPQQAREHALLKVQLEEERHRRQVLESELETLRKKLVNLEKMEVKEKVVFSESVQVEKGDTEQEIQKLKSSLEEESRSKRELDAEVSRLEAKLSELEFCNSKSSKELDFLREENHRLDLERQSLQSETRRLQSEIEMAATETRDLRNVTAVDSGTNLNSRLWSLERELDDLKRLSKDKDLEIDELQKRLGSVAVKREQRRTTCGAPLWSSTLTHRVGLIDWNMFVKLRSQECDWEEISVKGPSGESSVILDRKSGRKFSIEEALQKGRLTPAQYDRYVNKDMSIQELAVLVSGQK
;
A
#
# COMPACT_ATOMS: atom_id res chain seq x y z
N GLN A 1 23.99 -56.43 -33.28
CA GLN A 1 25.30 -55.88 -32.89
C GLN A 1 25.39 -55.75 -31.37
N LEU A 2 24.46 -55.06 -30.70
CA LEU A 2 24.40 -54.98 -29.23
C LEU A 2 24.30 -56.35 -28.51
N GLU A 3 23.52 -57.31 -29.03
CA GLU A 3 23.47 -58.66 -28.43
C GLU A 3 24.80 -59.43 -28.51
N ALA A 4 25.60 -59.16 -29.54
CA ALA A 4 26.92 -59.78 -29.69
C ALA A 4 27.95 -59.15 -28.74
N GLU A 5 27.85 -57.84 -28.50
CA GLU A 5 28.65 -57.14 -27.49
C GLU A 5 28.28 -57.58 -26.07
N TYR A 6 26.99 -57.76 -25.78
CA TYR A 6 26.54 -58.27 -24.49
C TYR A 6 27.05 -59.69 -24.22
N ARG A 7 27.06 -60.58 -25.23
CA ARG A 7 27.65 -61.93 -25.09
C ARG A 7 29.15 -61.88 -24.86
N ARG A 8 29.89 -61.00 -25.54
CA ARG A 8 31.34 -60.81 -25.31
C ARG A 8 31.61 -60.32 -23.89
N LEU A 9 30.85 -59.34 -23.41
CA LEU A 9 30.97 -58.86 -22.03
C LEU A 9 30.67 -59.94 -20.98
N GLN A 10 29.68 -60.81 -21.24
CA GLN A 10 29.41 -61.95 -20.37
C GLN A 10 30.55 -62.98 -20.37
N GLU A 11 31.14 -63.27 -21.54
CA GLU A 11 32.31 -64.16 -21.64
C GLU A 11 33.53 -63.57 -20.94
N ASP A 12 33.77 -62.26 -21.06
CA ASP A 12 34.88 -61.58 -20.40
C ASP A 12 34.69 -61.52 -18.88
N GLN A 13 33.46 -61.27 -18.38
CA GLN A 13 33.15 -61.36 -16.95
C GLN A 13 33.37 -62.77 -16.39
N GLN A 14 33.01 -63.82 -17.15
CA GLN A 14 33.26 -65.19 -16.73
C GLN A 14 34.75 -65.55 -16.72
N ARG A 15 35.54 -64.99 -17.65
CA ARG A 15 37.00 -65.16 -17.67
C ARG A 15 37.67 -64.44 -16.51
N GLU A 16 37.28 -63.20 -16.24
CA GLU A 16 37.77 -62.46 -15.08
C GLU A 16 37.38 -63.14 -13.76
N GLY A 17 36.18 -63.71 -13.67
CA GLY A 17 35.75 -64.50 -12.50
C GLY A 17 36.67 -65.69 -12.24
N LYS A 18 36.99 -66.48 -13.26
CA LYS A 18 37.90 -67.63 -13.14
C LYS A 18 39.32 -67.22 -12.74
N LEU A 19 39.85 -66.14 -13.31
CA LEU A 19 41.16 -65.62 -12.93
C LEU A 19 41.20 -65.15 -11.48
N ARG A 20 40.11 -64.56 -10.96
CA ARG A 20 40.01 -64.18 -9.54
C ARG A 20 39.97 -65.41 -8.64
N GLU A 21 39.22 -66.44 -9.00
CA GLU A 21 39.17 -67.71 -8.25
C GLU A 21 40.57 -68.36 -8.19
N GLU A 22 41.29 -68.41 -9.32
CA GLU A 22 42.67 -68.92 -9.37
C GLU A 22 43.62 -68.13 -8.45
N HIS A 23 43.54 -66.79 -8.47
CA HIS A 23 44.36 -65.95 -7.59
C HIS A 23 43.97 -66.07 -6.10
N GLU A 24 42.69 -66.27 -5.78
CA GLU A 24 42.23 -66.51 -4.41
C GLU A 24 42.73 -67.87 -3.89
N GLU A 25 42.72 -68.91 -4.74
CA GLU A 25 43.30 -70.21 -4.42
C GLU A 25 44.81 -70.12 -4.21
N GLU A 26 45.55 -69.43 -5.07
CA GLU A 26 47.00 -69.19 -4.92
C GLU A 26 47.31 -68.42 -3.62
N ALA A 27 46.53 -67.38 -3.31
CA ALA A 27 46.67 -66.62 -2.08
C ALA A 27 46.40 -67.48 -0.84
N SER A 28 45.37 -68.33 -0.87
CA SER A 28 45.07 -69.25 0.23
C SER A 28 46.20 -70.26 0.45
N PHE A 29 46.77 -70.80 -0.63
CA PHE A 29 47.89 -71.73 -0.58
C PHE A 29 49.15 -71.07 -0.02
N LEU A 30 49.45 -69.85 -0.46
CA LEU A 30 50.57 -69.08 0.06
C LEU A 30 50.39 -68.75 1.55
N GLN A 31 49.18 -68.38 1.96
CA GLN A 31 48.87 -68.07 3.36
C GLN A 31 49.03 -69.31 4.26
N ASP A 32 48.61 -70.49 3.79
CA ASP A 32 48.81 -71.74 4.52
C ASP A 32 50.28 -72.17 4.56
N LYS A 33 51.04 -71.94 3.49
CA LYS A 33 52.49 -72.14 3.48
C LYS A 33 53.20 -71.22 4.48
N LEU A 34 52.76 -69.96 4.56
CA LEU A 34 53.30 -68.97 5.50
C LEU A 34 53.03 -69.39 6.96
N LYS A 35 51.81 -69.81 7.28
CA LYS A 35 51.46 -70.37 8.61
C LYS A 35 52.30 -71.60 9.00
N ARG A 36 52.67 -72.45 8.03
CA ARG A 36 53.55 -73.60 8.29
C ARG A 36 54.97 -73.16 8.61
N LEU A 37 55.51 -72.22 7.83
CA LEU A 37 56.85 -71.65 8.07
C LEU A 37 56.92 -70.89 9.39
N GLU A 38 55.86 -70.18 9.79
CA GLU A 38 55.77 -69.52 11.10
C GLU A 38 55.78 -70.52 12.25
N LYS A 39 55.07 -71.66 12.12
CA LYS A 39 55.12 -72.73 13.12
C LYS A 39 56.51 -73.36 13.20
N GLU A 40 57.17 -73.58 12.07
CA GLU A 40 58.55 -74.09 12.04
C GLU A 40 59.54 -73.10 12.66
N ARG A 41 59.38 -71.81 12.38
CA ARG A 41 60.16 -70.72 13.00
C ARG A 41 59.95 -70.66 14.51
N ALA A 42 58.71 -70.71 14.99
CA ALA A 42 58.41 -70.74 16.42
C ALA A 42 59.02 -71.97 17.12
N MET A 43 59.00 -73.13 16.46
CA MET A 43 59.64 -74.35 16.96
C MET A 43 61.17 -74.29 16.93
N ALA A 44 61.76 -73.53 16.01
CA ALA A 44 63.20 -73.28 15.97
C ALA A 44 63.63 -72.27 17.05
N GLU A 45 62.88 -71.18 17.21
CA GLU A 45 63.13 -70.15 18.24
C GLU A 45 62.97 -70.73 19.65
N GLY A 46 61.97 -71.58 19.89
CA GLY A 46 61.78 -72.29 21.17
C GLY A 46 62.89 -73.29 21.52
N LYS A 47 63.69 -73.72 20.54
CA LYS A 47 64.87 -74.59 20.76
C LYS A 47 66.16 -73.81 21.01
N ILE A 48 66.22 -72.53 20.60
CA ILE A 48 67.42 -71.68 20.73
C ILE A 48 67.46 -70.93 22.06
N THR A 49 66.34 -70.78 22.77
CA THR A 49 66.26 -70.02 24.04
C THR A 49 66.58 -70.81 25.32
N VAL A 50 67.10 -72.04 25.21
CA VAL A 50 67.63 -72.79 26.37
C VAL A 50 69.14 -72.92 26.23
N LYS A 51 69.86 -71.85 26.57
CA LYS A 51 71.25 -71.81 27.09
C LYS A 51 71.83 -70.40 26.91
N GLU A 52 71.39 -69.45 27.73
CA GLU A 52 72.19 -68.27 28.08
C GLU A 52 71.48 -67.54 29.23
N VAL A 53 71.74 -67.99 30.46
CA VAL A 53 71.46 -67.18 31.64
C VAL A 53 72.78 -66.56 32.07
N LEU A 54 73.14 -65.47 31.39
CA LEU A 54 74.09 -64.50 31.93
C LEU A 54 73.34 -63.67 32.96
N LYS A 55 73.80 -63.74 34.23
CA LYS A 55 73.35 -62.86 35.30
C LYS A 55 73.79 -61.43 34.97
N LEU A 56 72.90 -60.65 34.37
CA LEU A 56 73.03 -59.20 34.34
C LEU A 56 72.56 -58.67 35.70
N GLU A 57 73.45 -57.98 36.42
CA GLU A 57 73.02 -57.11 37.52
C GLU A 57 71.99 -56.14 36.96
N LYS A 58 70.78 -56.20 37.51
CA LYS A 58 69.67 -55.39 37.03
C LYS A 58 69.68 -54.08 37.79
N ASP A 59 69.79 -52.98 37.06
CA ASP A 59 69.64 -51.65 37.62
C ASP A 59 68.20 -51.46 38.12
N VAL A 60 68.03 -51.35 39.44
CA VAL A 60 66.73 -51.23 40.12
C VAL A 60 65.93 -50.02 39.62
N ALA A 61 66.60 -48.97 39.13
CA ALA A 61 65.96 -47.81 38.51
C ALA A 61 65.25 -48.18 37.19
N THR A 62 65.92 -48.94 36.32
CA THR A 62 65.33 -49.39 35.05
C THR A 62 64.18 -50.38 35.26
N GLU A 63 64.25 -51.24 36.29
CA GLU A 63 63.12 -52.12 36.63
C GLU A 63 61.91 -51.34 37.14
N ARG A 64 62.12 -50.21 37.85
CA ARG A 64 61.02 -49.33 38.27
C ARG A 64 60.40 -48.61 37.08
N GLU A 65 61.21 -48.04 36.19
CA GLU A 65 60.72 -47.39 34.97
C GLU A 65 59.97 -48.37 34.06
N VAL A 66 60.49 -49.59 33.89
CA VAL A 66 59.79 -50.65 33.15
C VAL A 66 58.51 -51.07 33.88
N GLY A 67 58.49 -51.07 35.22
CA GLY A 67 57.30 -51.32 36.02
C GLY A 67 56.23 -50.23 35.86
N ASP A 68 56.64 -48.97 35.83
CA ASP A 68 55.74 -47.82 35.66
C ASP A 68 55.19 -47.75 34.22
N LEU A 69 56.03 -48.03 33.21
CA LEU A 69 55.59 -48.15 31.82
C LEU A 69 54.62 -49.32 31.61
N LYS A 70 54.84 -50.46 32.30
CA LYS A 70 53.89 -51.58 32.29
C LYS A 70 52.55 -51.22 32.91
N ARG A 71 52.54 -50.51 34.04
CA ARG A 71 51.31 -50.02 34.67
C ARG A 71 50.56 -49.05 33.76
N GLN A 72 51.27 -48.10 33.14
CA GLN A 72 50.66 -47.17 32.18
C GLN A 72 50.07 -47.90 30.98
N TYR A 73 50.76 -48.91 30.45
CA TYR A 73 50.26 -49.73 29.37
C TYR A 73 49.03 -50.55 29.80
N GLU A 74 49.05 -51.18 30.98
CA GLU A 74 47.91 -51.91 31.54
C GLU A 74 46.69 -51.00 31.81
N ASP A 75 46.93 -49.77 32.26
CA ASP A 75 45.90 -48.75 32.48
C ASP A 75 45.29 -48.27 31.16
N GLU A 76 46.11 -48.02 30.13
CA GLU A 76 45.62 -47.68 28.79
C GLU A 76 44.86 -48.83 28.14
N GLU A 77 45.31 -50.08 28.32
CA GLU A 77 44.53 -51.25 27.89
C GLU A 77 43.20 -51.38 28.66
N ALA A 78 43.17 -51.06 29.95
CA ALA A 78 41.95 -51.07 30.75
C ALA A 78 40.96 -50.00 30.26
N LYS A 79 41.44 -48.80 29.94
CA LYS A 79 40.63 -47.73 29.32
C LYS A 79 40.13 -48.13 27.93
N ALA A 80 40.98 -48.74 27.11
CA ALA A 80 40.57 -49.24 25.80
C ALA A 80 39.46 -50.31 25.91
N ARG A 81 39.59 -51.23 26.89
CA ARG A 81 38.54 -52.22 27.19
C ARG A 81 37.25 -51.57 27.71
N ALA A 82 37.33 -50.51 28.52
CA ALA A 82 36.16 -49.75 28.98
C ALA A 82 35.46 -49.05 27.81
N ASN A 83 36.20 -48.32 26.99
CA ASN A 83 35.67 -47.64 25.80
C ASN A 83 35.02 -48.63 24.81
N GLN A 84 35.60 -49.83 24.66
CA GLN A 84 35.03 -50.87 23.82
C GLN A 84 33.70 -51.42 24.39
N ARG A 85 33.55 -51.49 25.73
CA ARG A 85 32.28 -51.84 26.36
C ARG A 85 31.24 -50.75 26.15
N GLU A 86 31.61 -49.48 26.38
CA GLU A 86 30.72 -48.35 26.12
C GLU A 86 30.27 -48.29 24.66
N LYS A 87 31.18 -48.52 23.71
CA LYS A 87 30.85 -48.61 22.28
C LYS A 87 29.84 -49.74 22.00
N THR A 88 30.02 -50.91 22.60
CA THR A 88 29.08 -52.02 22.39
C THR A 88 27.72 -51.78 23.05
N GLU A 89 27.67 -51.09 24.19
CA GLU A 89 26.43 -50.65 24.83
C GLU A 89 25.69 -49.59 23.99
N LEU A 90 26.41 -48.60 23.47
CA LEU A 90 25.85 -47.60 22.56
C LEU A 90 25.30 -48.24 21.29
N LEU A 91 26.02 -49.19 20.69
CA LEU A 91 25.54 -49.93 19.52
C LEU A 91 24.27 -50.74 19.84
N ARG A 92 24.18 -51.39 21.00
CA ARG A 92 22.94 -52.07 21.42
C ARG A 92 21.78 -51.09 21.61
N LYS A 93 22.05 -49.90 22.15
CA LYS A 93 21.03 -48.86 22.35
C LYS A 93 20.55 -48.27 21.02
N ILE A 94 21.46 -48.03 20.08
CA ILE A 94 21.13 -47.63 18.71
C ILE A 94 20.25 -48.70 18.06
N TRP A 95 20.64 -49.97 18.15
CA TRP A 95 19.85 -51.06 17.58
C TRP A 95 18.45 -51.18 18.20
N ALA A 96 18.31 -51.02 19.53
CA ALA A 96 17.00 -50.99 20.19
C ALA A 96 16.13 -49.81 19.73
N LEU A 97 16.73 -48.63 19.53
CA LEU A 97 16.03 -47.46 18.98
C LEU A 97 15.64 -47.67 17.52
N GLU A 98 16.49 -48.32 16.72
CA GLU A 98 16.18 -48.70 15.34
C GLU A 98 15.02 -49.70 15.29
N GLU A 99 14.96 -50.68 16.19
CA GLU A 99 13.81 -51.59 16.32
C GLU A 99 12.53 -50.89 16.75
N GLU A 100 12.61 -49.94 17.70
CA GLU A 100 11.46 -49.13 18.11
C GLU A 100 10.97 -48.25 16.94
N ASN A 101 11.87 -47.66 16.17
CA ASN A 101 11.55 -46.87 14.99
C ASN A 101 11.01 -47.73 13.83
N ALA A 102 11.42 -49.01 13.75
CA ALA A 102 10.94 -49.95 12.74
C ALA A 102 9.55 -50.54 13.07
N ARG A 103 9.03 -50.36 14.30
CA ARG A 103 7.63 -50.68 14.63
C ARG A 103 6.71 -49.68 13.93
N VAL A 104 6.20 -50.08 12.77
CA VAL A 104 5.21 -49.34 12.00
C VAL A 104 3.96 -49.12 12.85
N LEU A 105 3.78 -47.90 13.36
CA LEU A 105 2.50 -47.44 13.90
C LEU A 105 1.54 -47.26 12.73
N VAL A 106 0.52 -48.12 12.64
CA VAL A 106 -0.63 -47.90 11.75
C VAL A 106 -1.41 -46.72 12.31
N GLN A 107 -1.11 -45.52 11.81
CA GLN A 107 -1.90 -44.32 12.08
C GLN A 107 -3.05 -44.24 11.06
N GLU A 108 -4.27 -44.51 11.52
CA GLU A 108 -5.47 -44.00 10.85
C GLU A 108 -5.39 -42.47 10.82
N LYS A 109 -5.16 -41.90 9.63
CA LYS A 109 -5.11 -40.45 9.45
C LYS A 109 -6.52 -39.89 9.43
N VAL A 110 -7.05 -39.53 10.60
CA VAL A 110 -7.96 -38.39 10.70
C VAL A 110 -7.09 -37.14 10.50
N ARG A 111 -7.28 -36.42 9.39
CA ARG A 111 -6.58 -35.16 9.13
C ARG A 111 -7.15 -34.07 10.03
N GLU A 112 -6.65 -34.00 11.25
CA GLU A 112 -6.68 -32.75 12.00
C GLU A 112 -5.53 -31.88 11.46
N ILE A 113 -5.88 -30.85 10.68
CA ILE A 113 -4.89 -29.86 10.23
C ILE A 113 -4.54 -29.01 11.45
N VAL A 114 -3.66 -29.52 12.31
CA VAL A 114 -2.93 -28.69 13.27
C VAL A 114 -1.98 -27.87 12.41
N ARG A 115 -2.32 -26.59 12.20
CA ARG A 115 -1.40 -25.63 11.60
C ARG A 115 -0.26 -25.45 12.60
N PRO A 116 0.99 -25.83 12.28
CA PRO A 116 2.12 -25.44 13.11
C PRO A 116 2.13 -23.90 13.21
N ASP A 117 2.51 -23.36 14.36
CA ASP A 117 2.55 -21.92 14.53
C ASP A 117 3.47 -21.29 13.45
N PRO A 118 3.01 -20.25 12.75
CA PRO A 118 3.75 -19.65 11.65
C PRO A 118 5.10 -19.07 12.11
N GLU A 119 5.26 -18.81 13.41
CA GLU A 119 6.51 -18.38 14.02
C GLU A 119 7.51 -19.54 14.15
N ALA A 120 7.06 -20.71 14.60
CA ALA A 120 7.90 -21.91 14.65
C ALA A 120 8.36 -22.36 13.26
N GLU A 121 7.49 -22.25 12.23
CA GLU A 121 7.89 -22.55 10.84
C GLU A 121 8.94 -21.56 10.31
N ARG A 122 8.85 -20.28 10.69
CA ARG A 122 9.85 -19.26 10.33
C ARG A 122 11.17 -19.50 11.04
N GLU A 123 11.15 -19.84 12.33
CA GLU A 123 12.35 -20.18 13.09
C GLU A 123 13.03 -21.42 12.52
N VAL A 124 12.27 -22.47 12.19
CA VAL A 124 12.80 -23.67 11.53
C VAL A 124 13.36 -23.33 10.15
N ALA A 125 12.73 -22.44 9.39
CA ALA A 125 13.26 -21.98 8.11
C ALA A 125 14.57 -21.20 8.27
N ASN A 126 14.67 -20.33 9.28
CA ASN A 126 15.88 -19.56 9.59
C ASN A 126 17.02 -20.50 10.03
N LEU A 127 16.76 -21.44 10.94
CA LEU A 127 17.74 -22.44 11.38
C LEU A 127 18.24 -23.32 10.22
N ARG A 128 17.36 -23.64 9.25
CA ARG A 128 17.75 -24.35 8.03
C ARG A 128 18.68 -23.51 7.14
N LEU A 129 18.43 -22.21 7.01
CA LEU A 129 19.30 -21.31 6.26
C LEU A 129 20.66 -21.17 6.95
N GLU A 130 20.67 -20.98 8.28
CA GLU A 130 21.89 -20.91 9.08
C GLU A 130 22.71 -22.19 8.95
N LEU A 131 22.09 -23.37 8.99
CA LEU A 131 22.78 -24.66 8.79
C LEU A 131 23.48 -24.70 7.42
N VAL A 132 22.77 -24.32 6.35
CA VAL A 132 23.33 -24.31 4.99
C VAL A 132 24.47 -23.30 4.87
N GLU A 133 24.38 -22.14 5.52
CA GLU A 133 25.48 -21.17 5.55
C GLU A 133 26.70 -21.69 6.31
N GLN A 134 26.50 -22.38 7.43
CA GLN A 134 27.59 -23.02 8.17
C GLN A 134 28.23 -24.15 7.37
N GLU A 135 27.44 -24.97 6.67
CA GLU A 135 27.96 -26.00 5.76
C GLU A 135 28.81 -25.41 4.62
N ARG A 136 28.40 -24.25 4.06
CA ARG A 136 29.19 -23.54 3.05
C ARG A 136 30.51 -23.01 3.62
N LYS A 137 30.49 -22.43 4.82
CA LYS A 137 31.70 -21.95 5.52
C LYS A 137 32.65 -23.10 5.83
N TYR A 138 32.13 -24.22 6.33
CA TYR A 138 32.90 -25.44 6.58
C TYR A 138 33.53 -25.98 5.30
N ARG A 139 32.77 -26.06 4.20
CA ARG A 139 33.31 -26.49 2.91
C ARG A 139 34.42 -25.57 2.40
N GLY A 140 34.25 -24.26 2.50
CA GLY A 140 35.30 -23.29 2.14
C GLY A 140 36.55 -23.44 3.00
N ALA A 141 36.41 -23.66 4.31
CA ALA A 141 37.53 -23.92 5.20
C ALA A 141 38.22 -25.27 4.92
N GLU A 142 37.46 -26.32 4.58
CA GLU A 142 38.01 -27.61 4.15
C GLU A 142 38.79 -27.51 2.84
N GLU A 143 38.31 -26.70 1.88
CA GLU A 143 39.02 -26.43 0.63
C GLU A 143 40.35 -25.71 0.88
N GLN A 144 40.36 -24.70 1.76
CA GLN A 144 41.59 -24.03 2.20
C GLN A 144 42.55 -24.98 2.94
N LEU A 145 42.02 -25.86 3.80
CA LEU A 145 42.83 -26.86 4.48
C LEU A 145 43.50 -27.79 3.45
N LYS A 146 42.76 -28.22 2.42
CA LYS A 146 43.29 -29.06 1.34
C LYS A 146 44.34 -28.33 0.50
N SER A 147 44.17 -27.03 0.24
CA SER A 147 45.19 -26.24 -0.47
C SER A 147 46.48 -26.14 0.36
N TYR A 148 46.38 -25.82 1.65
CA TYR A 148 47.54 -25.77 2.54
C TYR A 148 48.19 -27.15 2.72
N GLN A 149 47.41 -28.23 2.81
CA GLN A 149 47.95 -29.59 2.84
C GLN A 149 48.74 -29.90 1.56
N SER A 150 48.20 -29.53 0.39
CA SER A 150 48.87 -29.71 -0.91
C SER A 150 50.16 -28.89 -1.01
N GLU A 151 50.16 -27.65 -0.53
CA GLU A 151 51.36 -26.80 -0.45
C GLU A 151 52.41 -27.39 0.49
N LEU A 152 51.98 -27.88 1.65
CA LEU A 152 52.87 -28.48 2.65
C LEU A 152 53.43 -29.81 2.16
N GLU A 153 52.65 -30.59 1.41
CA GLU A 153 53.14 -31.76 0.68
C GLU A 153 54.12 -31.37 -0.44
N ALA A 154 53.87 -30.30 -1.19
CA ALA A 154 54.80 -29.80 -2.19
C ALA A 154 56.12 -29.34 -1.56
N LEU A 155 56.07 -28.66 -0.41
CA LEU A 155 57.24 -28.26 0.38
C LEU A 155 57.98 -29.47 0.97
N ARG A 156 57.26 -30.49 1.45
CA ARG A 156 57.85 -31.75 1.90
C ARG A 156 58.51 -32.51 0.75
N ARG A 157 57.88 -32.56 -0.43
CA ARG A 157 58.43 -33.18 -1.64
C ARG A 157 59.67 -32.43 -2.15
N ARG A 158 59.73 -31.11 -1.95
CA ARG A 158 60.91 -30.29 -2.25
C ARG A 158 62.11 -30.62 -1.33
N GLY A 159 61.88 -31.26 -0.18
CA GLY A 159 62.91 -31.74 0.75
C GLY A 159 63.69 -30.62 1.45
N PRO A 160 64.49 -30.94 2.50
CA PRO A 160 65.40 -29.97 3.09
C PRO A 160 66.48 -29.61 2.07
N GLN A 161 66.37 -28.42 1.47
CA GLN A 161 67.51 -27.83 0.78
C GLN A 161 68.57 -27.54 1.84
N VAL A 162 69.63 -28.35 1.85
CA VAL A 162 70.89 -27.98 2.48
C VAL A 162 71.47 -26.85 1.64
N GLU A 163 70.97 -25.64 1.87
CA GLU A 163 71.67 -24.43 1.49
C GLU A 163 72.92 -24.36 2.38
N VAL A 164 74.02 -24.90 1.87
CA VAL A 164 75.33 -24.39 2.25
C VAL A 164 75.27 -22.90 1.90
N LYS A 165 75.10 -22.06 2.93
CA LYS A 165 75.19 -20.61 2.80
C LYS A 165 76.62 -20.25 2.41
N GLU A 166 76.95 -20.40 1.13
CA GLU A 166 77.98 -19.59 0.52
C GLU A 166 77.43 -18.18 0.48
N VAL A 167 77.82 -17.38 1.48
CA VAL A 167 77.54 -15.95 1.54
C VAL A 167 78.31 -15.28 0.42
N THR A 168 77.75 -15.32 -0.78
CA THR A 168 77.96 -14.26 -1.77
C THR A 168 77.06 -13.11 -1.36
N LYS A 169 77.67 -11.99 -0.95
CA LYS A 169 76.96 -10.74 -0.70
C LYS A 169 76.49 -10.18 -2.06
N GLU A 170 75.41 -10.71 -2.59
CA GLU A 170 74.65 -10.01 -3.62
C GLU A 170 73.86 -8.90 -2.94
N VAL A 171 74.42 -7.68 -2.98
CA VAL A 171 73.67 -6.47 -2.71
C VAL A 171 72.70 -6.28 -3.88
N ILE A 172 71.54 -6.93 -3.79
CA ILE A 172 70.41 -6.66 -4.70
C ILE A 172 69.92 -5.26 -4.34
N LYS A 173 70.41 -4.25 -5.07
CA LYS A 173 69.73 -2.94 -5.13
C LYS A 173 68.44 -3.17 -5.90
N TYR A 174 67.30 -3.19 -5.21
CA TYR A 174 66.01 -2.99 -5.86
C TYR A 174 66.09 -1.65 -6.60
N LYS A 175 66.28 -1.69 -7.92
CA LYS A 175 65.90 -0.57 -8.76
C LYS A 175 64.41 -0.73 -8.92
N THR A 176 63.63 0.08 -8.19
CA THR A 176 62.22 0.29 -8.55
C THR A 176 62.18 0.57 -10.05
N ASP A 177 61.32 -0.10 -10.80
CA ASP A 177 61.23 0.16 -12.23
C ASP A 177 60.94 1.66 -12.43
N PRO A 178 61.75 2.37 -13.25
CA PRO A 178 61.63 3.82 -13.40
C PRO A 178 60.28 4.24 -14.01
N GLU A 179 59.55 3.29 -14.60
CA GLU A 179 58.20 3.48 -15.12
C GLU A 179 57.17 3.51 -14.00
N MET A 180 57.26 2.63 -13.00
CA MET A 180 56.41 2.64 -11.82
C MET A 180 56.58 3.91 -10.99
N GLU A 181 57.81 4.41 -10.83
CA GLU A 181 58.04 5.67 -10.12
C GLU A 181 57.46 6.87 -10.88
N LYS A 182 57.51 6.87 -12.22
CA LYS A 182 56.88 7.90 -13.05
C LYS A 182 55.36 7.84 -12.98
N GLU A 183 54.76 6.66 -12.96
CA GLU A 183 53.31 6.51 -12.80
C GLU A 183 52.86 6.94 -11.41
N LEU A 184 53.60 6.57 -10.36
CA LEU A 184 53.33 7.06 -9.00
C LEU A 184 53.50 8.58 -8.90
N GLN A 185 54.47 9.18 -9.59
CA GLN A 185 54.63 10.63 -9.67
C GLN A 185 53.46 11.29 -10.41
N ARG A 186 53.03 10.76 -11.56
CA ARG A 186 51.85 11.25 -12.29
C ARG A 186 50.59 11.20 -11.45
N LEU A 187 50.33 10.07 -10.78
CA LEU A 187 49.17 9.93 -9.90
C LEU A 187 49.23 10.88 -8.70
N ARG A 188 50.42 11.12 -8.13
CA ARG A 188 50.60 12.13 -7.08
C ARG A 188 50.32 13.55 -7.59
N GLU A 189 50.78 13.89 -8.79
CA GLU A 189 50.50 15.18 -9.44
C GLU A 189 49.00 15.34 -9.72
N GLU A 190 48.33 14.32 -10.25
CA GLU A 190 46.88 14.33 -10.48
C GLU A 190 46.08 14.50 -9.19
N ILE A 191 46.48 13.85 -8.10
CA ILE A 191 45.84 14.01 -6.79
C ILE A 191 45.99 15.46 -6.31
N VAL A 192 47.18 16.05 -6.45
CA VAL A 192 47.44 17.44 -6.05
C VAL A 192 46.60 18.41 -6.89
N ASP A 193 46.49 18.21 -8.20
CA ASP A 193 45.69 19.07 -9.07
C ASP A 193 44.18 18.93 -8.83
N LYS A 194 43.70 17.72 -8.56
CA LYS A 194 42.30 17.49 -8.12
C LYS A 194 42.03 18.14 -6.77
N THR A 195 42.98 18.07 -5.83
CA THR A 195 42.87 18.74 -4.52
C THR A 195 42.78 20.26 -4.70
N ARG A 196 43.63 20.85 -5.54
CA ARG A 196 43.58 22.28 -5.89
C ARG A 196 42.29 22.68 -6.60
N LEU A 197 41.70 21.81 -7.41
CA LEU A 197 40.40 22.07 -8.04
C LEU A 197 39.29 22.08 -6.99
N ILE A 198 39.29 21.11 -6.07
CA ILE A 198 38.33 21.04 -4.96
C ILE A 198 38.43 22.32 -4.11
N GLU A 199 39.64 22.72 -3.72
CA GLU A 199 39.85 23.95 -2.94
C GLU A 199 39.32 25.20 -3.67
N ARG A 200 39.48 25.30 -4.99
CA ARG A 200 38.89 26.40 -5.79
C ARG A 200 37.36 26.36 -5.80
N CYS A 201 36.78 25.19 -6.02
CA CYS A 201 35.33 25.01 -5.99
C CYS A 201 34.76 25.30 -4.60
N ASP A 202 35.46 24.92 -3.53
CA ASP A 202 35.03 25.20 -2.15
C ASP A 202 35.02 26.71 -1.85
N VAL A 203 36.01 27.45 -2.34
CA VAL A 203 36.04 28.92 -2.25
C VAL A 203 34.89 29.54 -3.05
N GLU A 204 34.62 29.06 -4.26
CA GLU A 204 33.50 29.54 -5.09
C GLU A 204 32.14 29.25 -4.44
N ILE A 205 31.95 28.04 -3.90
CA ILE A 205 30.76 27.66 -3.14
C ILE A 205 30.59 28.58 -1.92
N TYR A 206 31.68 28.90 -1.22
CA TYR A 206 31.63 29.81 -0.08
C TYR A 206 31.21 31.24 -0.50
N GLN A 207 31.76 31.76 -1.60
CA GLN A 207 31.37 33.06 -2.16
C GLN A 207 29.90 33.10 -2.59
N LEU A 208 29.43 32.08 -3.32
CA LEU A 208 28.03 31.95 -3.71
C LEU A 208 27.10 31.83 -2.51
N LYS A 209 27.51 31.12 -1.45
CA LYS A 209 26.75 31.07 -0.20
C LYS A 209 26.66 32.44 0.48
N GLN A 210 27.75 33.20 0.51
CA GLN A 210 27.73 34.57 1.01
C GLN A 210 26.86 35.50 0.17
N GLU A 211 26.84 35.33 -1.16
CA GLU A 211 25.99 36.10 -2.07
C GLU A 211 24.51 35.72 -1.92
N ILE A 212 24.19 34.44 -1.82
CA ILE A 212 22.82 33.99 -1.51
C ILE A 212 22.38 34.54 -0.16
N GLN A 213 23.26 34.53 0.85
CA GLN A 213 22.96 35.07 2.16
C GLN A 213 22.77 36.59 2.11
N SER A 214 23.62 37.32 1.38
CA SER A 214 23.44 38.76 1.19
C SER A 214 22.16 39.07 0.43
N LEU A 215 21.79 38.31 -0.61
CA LEU A 215 20.53 38.44 -1.34
C LEU A 215 19.30 38.12 -0.47
N LYS A 216 19.41 37.13 0.43
CA LYS A 216 18.34 36.82 1.40
C LYS A 216 18.20 37.92 2.46
N ASP A 217 19.31 38.46 2.94
CA ASP A 217 19.34 39.53 3.94
C ASP A 217 18.98 40.89 3.33
N THR A 218 19.16 41.03 2.01
CA THR A 218 18.61 42.12 1.21
C THR A 218 17.10 41.92 1.10
N LYS A 219 16.37 42.39 2.13
CA LYS A 219 14.91 42.48 2.06
C LYS A 219 14.52 43.14 0.73
N PRO A 220 13.47 42.65 0.02
CA PRO A 220 12.97 43.35 -1.16
C PRO A 220 12.70 44.80 -0.71
N GLN A 221 13.32 45.77 -1.40
CA GLN A 221 13.07 47.18 -1.13
C GLN A 221 11.61 47.48 -1.42
N VAL A 222 10.75 47.29 -0.43
CA VAL A 222 9.44 47.92 -0.39
C VAL A 222 9.76 49.39 -0.21
N GLN A 223 9.70 50.14 -1.31
CA GLN A 223 9.57 51.59 -1.24
C GLN A 223 8.25 51.87 -0.55
N THR A 224 8.24 51.91 0.79
CA THR A 224 7.25 52.68 1.53
C THR A 224 7.54 54.14 1.23
N LYS A 225 7.09 54.60 0.06
CA LYS A 225 6.90 56.02 -0.19
C LYS A 225 5.76 56.43 0.73
N GLU A 226 6.10 57.10 1.81
CA GLU A 226 5.16 57.95 2.53
C GLU A 226 4.41 58.77 1.48
N VAL A 227 3.08 58.70 1.55
CA VAL A 227 2.20 59.54 0.75
C VAL A 227 2.44 60.98 1.20
N VAL A 228 3.43 61.62 0.59
CA VAL A 228 3.36 63.05 0.30
C VAL A 228 2.97 63.13 -1.16
N GLN A 229 1.75 63.59 -1.33
CA GLN A 229 1.08 64.01 -2.55
C GLN A 229 2.08 64.68 -3.52
N GLU A 230 2.53 64.00 -4.58
CA GLU A 230 2.86 64.64 -5.84
C GLU A 230 3.00 63.62 -6.98
N ILE A 231 2.38 64.01 -8.09
CA ILE A 231 1.94 63.20 -9.22
C ILE A 231 3.13 62.78 -10.09
N LEU A 232 3.33 61.46 -10.28
CA LEU A 232 3.88 60.93 -11.53
C LEU A 232 3.01 59.75 -11.96
N GLN A 233 2.13 60.03 -12.92
CA GLN A 233 1.18 59.07 -13.49
C GLN A 233 1.92 58.04 -14.33
N PHE A 234 2.06 56.82 -13.82
CA PHE A 234 2.15 55.65 -14.68
C PHE A 234 0.71 55.30 -15.08
N GLN A 235 0.24 55.84 -16.21
CA GLN A 235 -1.03 55.41 -16.78
C GLN A 235 -0.80 54.03 -17.41
N GLU A 236 -1.04 52.96 -16.65
CA GLU A 236 -1.34 51.67 -17.25
C GLU A 236 -2.57 51.88 -18.14
N ASP A 237 -2.46 51.53 -19.43
CA ASP A 237 -3.49 51.76 -20.44
C ASP A 237 -4.88 51.37 -19.90
N PRO A 238 -5.87 52.28 -19.92
CA PRO A 238 -7.18 52.05 -19.34
C PRO A 238 -7.90 50.84 -19.96
N GLN A 239 -7.61 50.56 -21.23
CA GLN A 239 -8.12 49.39 -21.95
C GLN A 239 -7.62 48.08 -21.34
N THR A 240 -6.34 48.00 -20.97
CA THR A 240 -5.75 46.80 -20.34
C THR A 240 -6.33 46.58 -18.93
N LYS A 241 -6.66 47.66 -18.22
CA LYS A 241 -7.35 47.58 -16.92
C LYS A 241 -8.79 47.09 -17.06
N GLU A 242 -9.53 47.63 -18.04
CA GLU A 242 -10.91 47.21 -18.33
C GLU A 242 -10.96 45.76 -18.82
N GLU A 243 -9.99 45.33 -19.64
CA GLU A 243 -9.85 43.94 -20.08
C GLU A 243 -9.54 43.00 -18.91
N VAL A 244 -8.59 43.36 -18.03
CA VAL A 244 -8.29 42.58 -16.83
C VAL A 244 -9.50 42.53 -15.88
N GLN A 245 -10.25 43.62 -15.74
CA GLN A 245 -11.49 43.64 -14.96
C GLN A 245 -12.59 42.79 -15.60
N SER A 246 -12.73 42.81 -16.93
CA SER A 246 -13.67 41.95 -17.66
C SER A 246 -13.29 40.48 -17.55
N LEU A 247 -12.00 40.15 -17.66
CA LEU A 247 -11.50 38.79 -17.48
C LEU A 247 -11.67 38.31 -16.03
N ARG A 248 -11.44 39.17 -15.04
CA ARG A 248 -11.73 38.87 -13.63
C ARG A 248 -13.23 38.67 -13.40
N ALA A 249 -14.09 39.46 -14.03
CA ALA A 249 -15.54 39.30 -13.96
C ALA A 249 -15.97 37.97 -14.60
N ARG A 250 -15.49 37.65 -15.80
CA ARG A 250 -15.74 36.35 -16.48
C ARG A 250 -15.23 35.17 -15.68
N LEU A 251 -14.03 35.26 -15.09
CA LEU A 251 -13.50 34.23 -14.20
C LEU A 251 -14.40 34.03 -12.98
N SER A 252 -14.89 35.13 -12.38
CA SER A 252 -15.81 35.04 -11.25
C SER A 252 -17.19 34.48 -11.64
N GLU A 253 -17.66 34.72 -12.86
CA GLU A 253 -18.90 34.17 -13.39
C GLU A 253 -18.75 32.67 -13.71
N GLU A 254 -17.63 32.25 -14.30
CA GLU A 254 -17.33 30.83 -14.54
C GLU A 254 -17.15 30.07 -13.22
N GLN A 255 -16.50 30.68 -12.22
CA GLN A 255 -16.43 30.12 -10.86
C GLN A 255 -17.82 29.96 -10.24
N LYS A 256 -18.72 30.93 -10.40
CA LYS A 256 -20.12 30.82 -9.94
C LYS A 256 -20.88 29.71 -10.66
N LYS A 257 -20.77 29.62 -11.99
CA LYS A 257 -21.39 28.54 -12.78
C LYS A 257 -20.87 27.16 -12.35
N GLN A 258 -19.58 27.04 -12.08
CA GLN A 258 -18.99 25.78 -11.61
C GLN A 258 -19.58 25.37 -10.25
N VAL A 259 -19.70 26.31 -9.31
CA VAL A 259 -20.34 26.08 -8.01
C VAL A 259 -21.82 25.71 -8.17
N ASP A 260 -22.56 26.35 -9.08
CA ASP A 260 -23.96 26.04 -9.32
C ASP A 260 -24.14 24.65 -9.98
N LEU A 261 -23.26 24.26 -10.90
CA LEU A 261 -23.24 22.91 -11.48
C LEU A 261 -22.87 21.84 -10.44
N GLU A 262 -21.95 22.13 -9.53
CA GLU A 262 -21.60 21.24 -8.42
C GLU A 262 -22.78 21.07 -7.45
N ARG A 263 -23.53 22.14 -7.16
CA ARG A 263 -24.78 22.08 -6.38
C ARG A 263 -25.85 21.24 -7.08
N GLU A 264 -26.02 21.40 -8.38
CA GLU A 264 -26.95 20.58 -9.17
C GLU A 264 -26.55 19.10 -9.12
N ARG A 265 -25.26 18.77 -9.33
CA ARG A 265 -24.75 17.39 -9.22
C ARG A 265 -24.99 16.79 -7.85
N ALA A 266 -24.69 17.52 -6.77
CA ALA A 266 -24.96 17.06 -5.41
C ALA A 266 -26.45 16.77 -5.19
N SER A 267 -27.34 17.65 -5.67
CA SER A 267 -28.79 17.44 -5.57
C SER A 267 -29.27 16.22 -6.36
N GLN A 268 -28.62 15.89 -7.49
CA GLN A 268 -28.95 14.71 -8.28
C GLN A 268 -28.42 13.43 -7.61
N GLU A 269 -27.20 13.47 -7.05
CA GLU A 269 -26.64 12.36 -6.28
C GLU A 269 -27.48 12.04 -5.04
N GLU A 270 -27.98 13.05 -4.32
CA GLU A 270 -28.91 12.84 -3.20
C GLU A 270 -30.23 12.21 -3.64
N LYS A 271 -30.80 12.66 -4.77
CA LYS A 271 -32.00 12.04 -5.35
C LYS A 271 -31.74 10.60 -5.79
N ILE A 272 -30.56 10.29 -6.32
CA ILE A 272 -30.16 8.94 -6.69
C ILE A 272 -30.04 8.07 -5.44
N LYS A 273 -29.34 8.53 -4.39
CA LYS A 273 -29.24 7.82 -3.11
C LYS A 273 -30.60 7.56 -2.48
N GLN A 274 -31.49 8.56 -2.45
CA GLN A 274 -32.86 8.38 -1.97
C GLN A 274 -33.62 7.34 -2.79
N LYS A 275 -33.48 7.33 -4.12
CA LYS A 275 -34.08 6.30 -4.97
C LYS A 275 -33.45 4.92 -4.78
N GLU A 276 -32.15 4.82 -4.55
CA GLU A 276 -31.46 3.56 -4.24
C GLU A 276 -31.90 3.02 -2.87
N GLU A 277 -32.07 3.90 -1.89
CA GLU A 277 -32.65 3.58 -0.59
C GLU A 277 -34.11 3.12 -0.75
N GLU A 278 -34.94 3.81 -1.52
CA GLU A 278 -36.32 3.37 -1.82
C GLU A 278 -36.33 2.00 -2.54
N LEU A 279 -35.45 1.79 -3.53
CA LEU A 279 -35.32 0.53 -4.25
C LEU A 279 -34.86 -0.62 -3.35
N SER A 280 -33.98 -0.34 -2.37
CA SER A 280 -33.53 -1.34 -1.39
C SER A 280 -34.57 -1.62 -0.29
N HIS A 281 -35.51 -0.68 -0.03
CA HIS A 281 -36.61 -0.86 0.92
C HIS A 281 -37.87 -1.48 0.29
N VAL A 282 -38.00 -1.51 -1.04
CA VAL A 282 -39.06 -2.27 -1.71
C VAL A 282 -38.73 -3.76 -1.65
N LYS A 283 -39.32 -4.47 -0.69
CA LYS A 283 -39.43 -5.94 -0.75
C LYS A 283 -40.10 -6.33 -2.06
N GLU A 284 -39.45 -7.25 -2.76
CA GLU A 284 -39.87 -7.91 -3.98
C GLU A 284 -41.39 -8.20 -3.96
N LYS A 285 -42.18 -7.31 -4.55
CA LYS A 285 -43.52 -7.65 -5.01
C LYS A 285 -43.32 -8.34 -6.35
N VAL A 286 -43.50 -9.65 -6.34
CA VAL A 286 -43.70 -10.44 -7.56
C VAL A 286 -44.93 -9.87 -8.27
N VAL A 287 -44.68 -8.99 -9.22
CA VAL A 287 -45.64 -8.62 -10.26
C VAL A 287 -45.36 -9.57 -11.41
N GLN A 288 -46.39 -10.27 -11.87
CA GLN A 288 -46.34 -11.05 -13.10
C GLN A 288 -45.93 -10.11 -14.22
N GLN A 289 -44.70 -10.26 -14.71
CA GLN A 289 -44.18 -9.45 -15.79
C GLN A 289 -44.71 -10.03 -17.10
N GLU A 290 -45.66 -9.33 -17.71
CA GLU A 290 -45.88 -9.47 -19.14
C GLU A 290 -44.57 -9.09 -19.84
N VAL A 291 -43.99 -10.07 -20.55
CA VAL A 291 -42.76 -9.91 -21.30
C VAL A 291 -43.06 -9.02 -22.52
N VAL A 292 -42.95 -7.71 -22.33
CA VAL A 292 -42.69 -6.79 -23.44
C VAL A 292 -41.20 -6.93 -23.75
N ARG A 293 -40.89 -7.43 -24.95
CA ARG A 293 -39.52 -7.49 -25.46
C ARG A 293 -38.89 -6.10 -25.38
N TYR A 294 -37.90 -5.95 -24.52
CA TYR A 294 -37.03 -4.78 -24.49
C TYR A 294 -36.00 -4.96 -25.62
N GLU A 295 -36.22 -4.29 -26.75
CA GLU A 295 -35.20 -4.14 -27.77
C GLU A 295 -34.21 -3.07 -27.29
N GLU A 296 -33.20 -3.49 -26.53
CA GLU A 296 -32.03 -2.67 -26.31
C GLU A 296 -31.36 -2.42 -27.67
N GLU A 297 -31.28 -1.14 -28.05
CA GLU A 297 -30.53 -0.65 -29.20
C GLU A 297 -29.16 -1.35 -29.26
N PRO A 298 -28.83 -2.08 -30.34
CA PRO A 298 -27.59 -2.85 -30.43
C PRO A 298 -26.33 -1.97 -30.31
N GLY A 299 -26.45 -0.67 -30.64
CA GLY A 299 -25.38 0.31 -30.44
C GLY A 299 -25.03 0.53 -28.97
N LEU A 300 -26.03 0.66 -28.09
CA LEU A 300 -25.81 0.89 -26.66
C LEU A 300 -25.11 -0.32 -26.00
N ARG A 301 -25.48 -1.54 -26.42
CA ARG A 301 -24.82 -2.77 -25.96
C ARG A 301 -23.37 -2.84 -26.43
N ALA A 302 -23.09 -2.44 -27.67
CA ALA A 302 -21.72 -2.41 -28.18
C ALA A 302 -20.85 -1.40 -27.42
N GLU A 303 -21.39 -0.23 -27.07
CA GLU A 303 -20.69 0.76 -26.26
C GLU A 303 -20.42 0.27 -24.83
N VAL A 304 -21.41 -0.33 -24.16
CA VAL A 304 -21.23 -0.90 -22.82
C VAL A 304 -20.18 -2.02 -22.84
N ASN A 305 -20.19 -2.87 -23.86
CA ASN A 305 -19.17 -3.91 -24.03
C ASN A 305 -17.78 -3.30 -24.27
N ALA A 306 -17.67 -2.28 -25.12
CA ALA A 306 -16.40 -1.58 -25.36
C ALA A 306 -15.84 -0.91 -24.11
N PHE A 307 -16.70 -0.27 -23.29
CA PHE A 307 -16.28 0.28 -22.00
C PHE A 307 -15.87 -0.80 -21.01
N THR A 308 -16.58 -1.92 -20.98
CA THR A 308 -16.23 -3.07 -20.12
C THR A 308 -14.86 -3.64 -20.51
N GLU A 309 -14.60 -3.82 -21.81
CA GLU A 309 -13.31 -4.27 -22.33
C GLU A 309 -12.17 -3.27 -22.01
N SER A 310 -12.45 -1.96 -22.11
CA SER A 310 -11.49 -0.93 -21.72
C SER A 310 -11.19 -0.96 -20.22
N ILE A 311 -12.22 -1.10 -19.37
CA ILE A 311 -12.06 -1.21 -17.91
C ILE A 311 -11.24 -2.46 -17.56
N ASP A 312 -11.53 -3.59 -18.19
CA ASP A 312 -10.76 -4.82 -18.00
C ASP A 312 -9.31 -4.69 -18.45
N ALA A 313 -9.03 -3.94 -19.52
CA ALA A 313 -7.68 -3.65 -19.96
C ALA A 313 -6.92 -2.79 -18.93
N GLU A 314 -7.55 -1.74 -18.40
CA GLU A 314 -6.98 -0.89 -17.35
C GLU A 314 -6.74 -1.66 -16.04
N LEU A 315 -7.66 -2.54 -15.63
CA LEU A 315 -7.47 -3.38 -14.45
C LEU A 315 -6.28 -4.33 -14.61
N ARG A 316 -6.11 -4.93 -15.80
CA ARG A 316 -4.92 -5.75 -16.10
C ARG A 316 -3.64 -4.92 -16.04
N GLN A 317 -3.63 -3.70 -16.57
CA GLN A 317 -2.48 -2.80 -16.47
C GLN A 317 -2.14 -2.46 -15.02
N ILE A 318 -3.15 -2.13 -14.20
CA ILE A 318 -2.97 -1.88 -12.76
C ILE A 318 -2.33 -3.09 -12.07
N ASP A 319 -2.76 -4.31 -12.38
CA ASP A 319 -2.20 -5.52 -11.77
C ASP A 319 -0.75 -5.79 -12.23
N THR A 320 -0.41 -5.50 -13.49
CA THR A 320 0.98 -5.58 -13.96
C THR A 320 1.88 -4.58 -13.23
N LEU A 321 1.46 -3.31 -13.11
CA LEU A 321 2.18 -2.27 -12.38
C LEU A 321 2.32 -2.59 -10.89
N ARG A 322 1.29 -3.15 -10.26
CA ARG A 322 1.37 -3.67 -8.88
C ARG A 322 2.37 -4.81 -8.74
N GLY A 323 2.51 -5.65 -9.76
CA GLY A 323 3.54 -6.69 -9.84
C GLY A 323 4.95 -6.11 -9.91
N GLU A 324 5.14 -5.12 -10.78
CA GLU A 324 6.42 -4.41 -10.94
C GLU A 324 6.83 -3.65 -9.68
N LEU A 325 5.90 -2.94 -9.04
CA LEU A 325 6.14 -2.26 -7.77
C LEU A 325 6.63 -3.24 -6.70
N ARG A 326 5.99 -4.42 -6.58
CA ARG A 326 6.43 -5.47 -5.65
C ARG A 326 7.82 -5.99 -5.99
N ARG A 327 8.16 -6.14 -7.27
CA ARG A 327 9.50 -6.56 -7.72
C ARG A 327 10.56 -5.49 -7.38
N LEU A 328 10.25 -4.21 -7.61
CA LEU A 328 11.14 -3.09 -7.28
C LEU A 328 11.33 -2.95 -5.77
N GLN A 329 10.27 -3.13 -4.98
CA GLN A 329 10.37 -3.14 -3.51
C GLN A 329 11.31 -4.24 -3.01
N ARG A 330 11.25 -5.45 -3.58
CA ARG A 330 12.20 -6.54 -3.26
C ARG A 330 13.64 -6.19 -3.65
N ARG A 331 13.85 -5.61 -4.85
CA ARG A 331 15.18 -5.17 -5.28
C ARG A 331 15.75 -4.09 -4.36
N ARG A 332 14.93 -3.12 -3.96
CA ARG A 332 15.30 -2.08 -3.00
C ARG A 332 15.64 -2.66 -1.63
N ALA A 333 14.88 -3.64 -1.15
CA ALA A 333 15.16 -4.33 0.11
C ALA A 333 16.50 -5.07 0.04
N GLY A 334 16.76 -5.84 -1.03
CA GLY A 334 18.05 -6.51 -1.24
C GLY A 334 19.23 -5.54 -1.30
N ALA A 335 19.08 -4.41 -2.01
CA ALA A 335 20.12 -3.38 -2.08
C ALA A 335 20.39 -2.71 -0.70
N ARG A 336 19.35 -2.53 0.13
CA ARG A 336 19.52 -2.04 1.51
C ARG A 336 20.31 -3.03 2.36
N THR A 337 20.00 -4.32 2.28
CA THR A 337 20.74 -5.35 3.01
C THR A 337 22.20 -5.40 2.58
N GLN A 338 22.49 -5.29 1.28
CA GLN A 338 23.87 -5.21 0.77
C GLN A 338 24.63 -3.97 1.29
N LEU A 339 23.96 -2.82 1.38
CA LEU A 339 24.56 -1.61 1.96
C LEU A 339 24.86 -1.80 3.45
N GLU A 340 23.94 -2.39 4.21
CA GLU A 340 24.17 -2.71 5.63
C GLU A 340 25.33 -3.69 5.83
N GLU A 341 25.46 -4.70 4.97
CA GLU A 341 26.59 -5.64 5.00
C GLU A 341 27.93 -4.93 4.73
N LEU A 342 27.97 -4.04 3.73
CA LEU A 342 29.15 -3.22 3.43
C LEU A 342 29.50 -2.26 4.57
N GLU A 343 28.51 -1.70 5.25
CA GLU A 343 28.72 -0.86 6.45
C GLU A 343 29.30 -1.68 7.61
N ARG A 344 28.77 -2.89 7.86
CA ARG A 344 29.31 -3.83 8.85
C ARG A 344 30.75 -4.24 8.51
N GLU A 345 31.05 -4.51 7.24
CA GLU A 345 32.41 -4.83 6.81
C GLU A 345 33.37 -3.64 7.01
N LYS A 346 32.94 -2.42 6.68
CA LYS A 346 33.71 -1.20 6.95
C LYS A 346 33.96 -0.99 8.44
N GLN A 347 32.98 -1.28 9.30
CA GLN A 347 33.14 -1.22 10.75
C GLN A 347 34.15 -2.27 11.24
N ALA A 348 34.03 -3.52 10.80
CA ALA A 348 34.97 -4.59 11.13
C ALA A 348 36.40 -4.27 10.69
N ARG A 349 36.58 -3.68 9.50
CA ARG A 349 37.89 -3.20 9.02
C ARG A 349 38.48 -2.12 9.91
N ARG A 350 37.68 -1.13 10.35
CA ARG A 350 38.11 -0.09 11.29
C ARG A 350 38.52 -0.68 12.65
N GLU A 351 37.76 -1.64 13.16
CA GLU A 351 38.08 -2.33 14.42
C GLU A 351 39.38 -3.13 14.30
N ALA A 352 39.57 -3.85 13.19
CA ALA A 352 40.80 -4.57 12.90
C ALA A 352 42.00 -3.62 12.75
N GLU A 353 41.84 -2.46 12.10
CA GLU A 353 42.89 -1.43 12.01
C GLU A 353 43.29 -0.90 13.39
N LEU A 354 42.32 -0.62 14.27
CA LEU A 354 42.57 -0.21 15.64
C LEU A 354 43.30 -1.31 16.44
N GLU A 355 42.94 -2.57 16.25
CA GLU A 355 43.61 -3.70 16.91
C GLU A 355 45.04 -3.88 16.39
N VAL A 356 45.27 -3.72 15.08
CA VAL A 356 46.62 -3.70 14.50
C VAL A 356 47.45 -2.55 15.09
N GLN A 357 46.86 -1.36 15.29
CA GLN A 357 47.56 -0.25 15.94
C GLN A 357 47.94 -0.57 17.39
N ARG A 358 47.03 -1.19 18.15
CA ARG A 358 47.31 -1.64 19.53
C ARG A 358 48.42 -2.71 19.57
N LEU A 359 48.37 -3.70 18.68
CA LEU A 359 49.39 -4.72 18.58
C LEU A 359 50.75 -4.14 18.17
N LYS A 360 50.78 -3.15 17.26
CA LYS A 360 52.00 -2.41 16.91
C LYS A 360 52.60 -1.67 18.10
N GLN A 361 51.78 -1.00 18.90
CA GLN A 361 52.24 -0.34 20.13
C GLN A 361 52.82 -1.34 21.12
N ARG A 362 52.13 -2.47 21.33
CA ARG A 362 52.58 -3.52 22.25
C ARG A 362 53.86 -4.22 21.78
N LEU A 363 54.03 -4.37 20.47
CA LEU A 363 55.26 -4.91 19.88
C LEU A 363 56.43 -3.94 20.11
N ALA A 364 56.23 -2.64 19.89
CA ALA A 364 57.24 -1.62 20.17
C ALA A 364 57.64 -1.58 21.66
N GLU A 365 56.68 -1.73 22.58
CA GLU A 365 56.96 -1.83 24.03
C GLU A 365 57.82 -3.06 24.36
N LEU A 366 57.52 -4.23 23.76
CA LEU A 366 58.30 -5.45 23.95
C LEU A 366 59.70 -5.37 23.34
N GLU A 367 59.85 -4.69 22.20
CA GLU A 367 61.16 -4.43 21.58
C GLU A 367 62.03 -3.53 22.46
N GLU A 368 61.47 -2.45 23.02
CA GLU A 368 62.14 -1.58 23.99
C GLU A 368 62.53 -2.34 25.28
N GLU A 369 61.66 -3.21 25.79
CA GLU A 369 61.99 -4.09 26.93
C GLU A 369 63.11 -5.10 26.59
N GLY A 370 63.10 -5.64 25.38
CA GLY A 370 64.14 -6.54 24.86
C GLY A 370 65.50 -5.84 24.79
N GLU A 371 65.54 -4.64 24.20
CA GLU A 371 66.74 -3.82 24.15
C GLU A 371 67.24 -3.41 25.54
N ALA A 372 66.33 -3.11 26.48
CA ALA A 372 66.70 -2.80 27.86
C ALA A 372 67.31 -4.02 28.57
N ARG A 373 66.77 -5.23 28.36
CA ARG A 373 67.31 -6.48 28.90
C ARG A 373 68.68 -6.83 28.30
N GLU A 374 68.88 -6.60 27.00
CA GLU A 374 70.18 -6.76 26.34
C GLU A 374 71.21 -5.74 26.86
N LYS A 375 70.82 -4.48 27.08
CA LYS A 375 71.70 -3.44 27.64
C LYS A 375 72.05 -3.68 29.12
N VAL A 376 71.16 -4.31 29.91
CA VAL A 376 71.42 -4.68 31.32
C VAL A 376 72.28 -5.93 31.44
N THR A 377 72.07 -6.94 30.59
CA THR A 377 72.90 -8.17 30.54
C THR A 377 74.32 -7.92 30.04
N LEU A 378 74.54 -6.92 29.19
CA LEU A 378 75.89 -6.54 28.72
C LEU A 378 76.72 -5.79 29.78
N LYS A 379 76.09 -5.06 30.71
CA LYS A 379 76.80 -4.31 31.77
C LYS A 379 77.09 -5.14 33.02
N GLN A 380 76.44 -6.29 33.18
CA GLN A 380 76.62 -7.18 34.32
C GLN A 380 77.48 -8.41 33.98
N LYS A 381 78.58 -8.20 33.24
CA LYS A 381 79.64 -9.21 33.06
C LYS A 381 80.84 -8.85 33.94
N VAL A 382 80.59 -8.70 35.23
CA VAL A 382 81.64 -8.59 36.26
C VAL A 382 81.99 -10.01 36.72
N VAL A 383 83.14 -10.48 36.22
CA VAL A 383 84.03 -11.49 36.79
C VAL A 383 83.34 -12.64 37.55
N LEU A 384 82.72 -13.56 36.80
CA LEU A 384 82.58 -14.94 37.25
C LEU A 384 83.89 -15.66 36.95
N GLN A 385 84.56 -16.18 37.99
CA GLN A 385 85.69 -17.08 37.83
C GLN A 385 85.26 -18.23 36.91
N GLN A 386 85.98 -18.43 35.81
CA GLN A 386 85.66 -19.49 34.87
C GLN A 386 85.79 -20.82 35.60
N ASP A 387 84.71 -21.59 35.57
CA ASP A 387 84.70 -22.97 36.01
C ASP A 387 85.84 -23.73 35.31
N PRO A 388 86.75 -24.42 36.03
CA PRO A 388 87.87 -25.13 35.42
C PRO A 388 87.45 -26.14 34.34
N GLN A 389 86.19 -26.59 34.33
CA GLN A 389 85.64 -27.41 33.25
C GLN A 389 85.39 -26.60 31.96
N GLN A 390 84.81 -25.39 32.06
CA GLN A 390 84.60 -24.51 30.91
C GLN A 390 85.92 -24.01 30.30
N ALA A 391 86.95 -23.79 31.13
CA ALA A 391 88.28 -23.42 30.63
C ALA A 391 88.92 -24.56 29.81
N ARG A 392 88.69 -25.82 30.19
CA ARG A 392 89.16 -27.01 29.45
C ARG A 392 88.41 -27.19 28.14
N GLU A 393 87.10 -27.05 28.15
CA GLU A 393 86.27 -27.10 26.93
C GLU A 393 86.65 -25.99 25.96
N HIS A 394 86.84 -24.76 26.46
CA HIS A 394 87.27 -23.64 25.63
C HIS A 394 88.70 -23.82 25.11
N ALA A 395 89.59 -24.45 25.87
CA ALA A 395 90.92 -24.82 25.39
C ALA A 395 90.85 -25.89 24.28
N LEU A 396 89.99 -26.91 24.44
CA LEU A 396 89.78 -27.94 23.42
C LEU A 396 89.15 -27.35 22.14
N LEU A 397 88.13 -26.50 22.28
CA LEU A 397 87.50 -25.79 21.16
C LEU A 397 88.48 -24.85 20.46
N LYS A 398 89.39 -24.21 21.19
CA LYS A 398 90.48 -23.42 20.59
C LYS A 398 91.43 -24.29 19.76
N VAL A 399 91.81 -25.46 20.27
CA VAL A 399 92.66 -26.40 19.51
C VAL A 399 91.93 -26.88 18.25
N GLN A 400 90.65 -27.26 18.36
CA GLN A 400 89.83 -27.64 17.19
C GLN A 400 89.68 -26.49 16.19
N LEU A 401 89.52 -25.25 16.67
CA LEU A 401 89.46 -24.08 15.80
C LEU A 401 90.79 -23.83 15.08
N GLU A 402 91.92 -23.99 15.77
CA GLU A 402 93.23 -23.88 15.14
C GLU A 402 93.45 -25.00 14.12
N GLU A 403 93.03 -26.24 14.41
CA GLU A 403 93.06 -27.34 13.43
C GLU A 403 92.21 -27.04 12.18
N GLU A 404 91.00 -26.52 12.35
CA GLU A 404 90.14 -26.08 11.24
C GLU A 404 90.75 -24.90 10.46
N ARG A 405 91.42 -23.97 11.15
CA ARG A 405 92.17 -22.88 10.50
C ARG A 405 93.33 -23.41 9.67
N HIS A 406 94.07 -24.41 10.18
CA HIS A 406 95.15 -25.04 9.43
C HIS A 406 94.61 -25.82 8.23
N ARG A 407 93.51 -26.58 8.39
CA ARG A 407 92.80 -27.25 7.28
C ARG A 407 92.37 -26.25 6.21
N ARG A 408 91.78 -25.12 6.61
CA ARG A 408 91.39 -24.04 5.70
C ARG A 408 92.60 -23.45 4.97
N GLN A 409 93.72 -23.19 5.66
CA GLN A 409 94.94 -22.68 5.03
C GLN A 409 95.50 -23.65 4.00
N VAL A 410 95.48 -24.96 4.29
CA VAL A 410 95.90 -25.99 3.34
C VAL A 410 94.99 -25.97 2.11
N LEU A 411 93.67 -25.95 2.28
CA LEU A 411 92.70 -25.87 1.17
C LEU A 411 92.85 -24.56 0.36
N GLU A 412 93.11 -23.43 1.03
CA GLU A 412 93.39 -22.15 0.37
C GLU A 412 94.67 -22.23 -0.48
N SER A 413 95.72 -22.86 0.04
CA SER A 413 96.95 -23.10 -0.72
C SER A 413 96.74 -24.05 -1.91
N GLU A 414 95.93 -25.10 -1.74
CA GLU A 414 95.56 -26.03 -2.82
C GLU A 414 94.75 -25.30 -3.89
N LEU A 415 93.77 -24.48 -3.50
CA LEU A 415 93.01 -23.61 -4.41
C LEU A 415 93.92 -22.64 -5.16
N GLU A 416 94.92 -22.05 -4.50
CA GLU A 416 95.90 -21.19 -5.17
C GLU A 416 96.75 -21.97 -6.18
N THR A 417 97.17 -23.20 -5.86
CA THR A 417 97.89 -24.04 -6.84
C THR A 417 97.00 -24.43 -8.01
N LEU A 418 95.72 -24.74 -7.78
CA LEU A 418 94.74 -25.05 -8.81
C LEU A 418 94.44 -23.83 -9.68
N ARG A 419 94.31 -22.63 -9.09
CA ARG A 419 94.19 -21.36 -9.81
C ARG A 419 95.42 -21.10 -10.68
N LYS A 420 96.63 -21.31 -10.15
CA LYS A 420 97.87 -21.20 -10.94
C LYS A 420 97.92 -22.23 -12.08
N LYS A 421 97.45 -23.46 -11.86
CA LYS A 421 97.32 -24.49 -12.91
C LYS A 421 96.29 -24.08 -13.96
N LEU A 422 95.15 -23.52 -13.56
CA LEU A 422 94.11 -23.02 -14.47
C LEU A 422 94.65 -21.86 -15.31
N VAL A 423 95.30 -20.88 -14.70
CA VAL A 423 95.97 -19.79 -15.42
C VAL A 423 97.07 -20.31 -16.35
N ASN A 424 97.82 -21.35 -15.97
CA ASN A 424 98.81 -21.97 -16.84
C ASN A 424 98.15 -22.71 -18.01
N LEU A 425 97.02 -23.40 -17.79
CA LEU A 425 96.24 -24.06 -18.84
C LEU A 425 95.58 -23.06 -19.80
N GLU A 426 95.08 -21.93 -19.29
CA GLU A 426 94.55 -20.83 -20.10
C GLU A 426 95.66 -20.13 -20.92
N LYS A 427 96.87 -20.01 -20.37
CA LYS A 427 98.04 -19.47 -21.09
C LYS A 427 98.72 -20.48 -22.01
N MET A 428 98.43 -21.77 -21.86
CA MET A 428 98.79 -22.78 -22.85
C MET A 428 97.83 -22.63 -24.02
N GLU A 429 98.14 -21.68 -24.90
CA GLU A 429 97.57 -21.63 -26.24
C GLU A 429 97.77 -22.99 -26.90
N VAL A 430 96.67 -23.73 -27.04
CA VAL A 430 96.59 -24.93 -27.85
C VAL A 430 96.88 -24.50 -29.28
N LYS A 431 98.07 -24.85 -29.79
CA LYS A 431 98.33 -24.85 -31.22
C LYS A 431 97.30 -25.79 -31.85
N GLU A 432 96.27 -25.20 -32.47
CA GLU A 432 95.21 -25.91 -33.15
C GLU A 432 95.81 -26.89 -34.17
N LYS A 433 95.79 -28.18 -33.84
CA LYS A 433 95.71 -29.22 -34.85
C LYS A 433 94.24 -29.53 -35.04
N VAL A 434 93.73 -29.02 -36.16
CA VAL A 434 92.43 -29.32 -36.76
C VAL A 434 92.17 -30.83 -36.70
N VAL A 435 91.23 -31.25 -35.87
CA VAL A 435 90.42 -32.46 -36.06
C VAL A 435 89.03 -32.14 -35.54
N PHE A 436 88.05 -32.15 -36.43
CA PHE A 436 86.64 -31.99 -36.12
C PHE A 436 86.20 -33.02 -35.08
N SER A 437 85.79 -32.58 -33.89
CA SER A 437 84.96 -33.37 -32.99
C SER A 437 83.57 -32.73 -32.95
N GLU A 438 82.66 -33.37 -33.69
CA GLU A 438 81.26 -33.56 -33.32
C GLU A 438 80.51 -32.30 -32.84
N SER A 439 79.92 -31.61 -33.83
CA SER A 439 78.87 -30.65 -33.61
C SER A 439 77.73 -31.31 -32.84
N VAL A 440 77.59 -30.98 -31.56
CA VAL A 440 76.31 -31.10 -30.87
C VAL A 440 75.39 -30.07 -31.52
N GLN A 441 74.68 -30.50 -32.58
CA GLN A 441 73.44 -29.88 -33.00
C GLN A 441 72.46 -30.11 -31.84
N VAL A 442 72.36 -29.13 -30.95
CA VAL A 442 71.19 -29.01 -30.08
C VAL A 442 70.00 -28.83 -31.04
N GLU A 443 69.05 -29.75 -30.99
CA GLU A 443 67.81 -29.70 -31.77
C GLU A 443 67.10 -28.36 -31.48
N LYS A 444 67.28 -27.38 -32.37
CA LYS A 444 66.62 -26.07 -32.29
C LYS A 444 65.14 -26.12 -32.68
N GLY A 445 64.66 -27.23 -33.23
CA GLY A 445 63.32 -27.34 -33.82
C GLY A 445 62.19 -27.30 -32.79
N ASP A 446 62.27 -28.12 -31.74
CA ASP A 446 61.13 -28.29 -30.82
C ASP A 446 60.92 -27.06 -29.94
N THR A 447 62.01 -26.43 -29.50
CA THR A 447 61.95 -25.20 -28.69
C THR A 447 61.45 -23.99 -29.50
N GLU A 448 61.84 -23.86 -30.76
CA GLU A 448 61.34 -22.80 -31.65
C GLU A 448 59.85 -22.97 -31.96
N GLN A 449 59.38 -24.21 -32.18
CA GLN A 449 57.95 -24.50 -32.36
C GLN A 449 57.14 -24.22 -31.10
N GLU A 450 57.66 -24.55 -29.92
CA GLU A 450 57.00 -24.27 -28.65
C GLU A 450 56.90 -22.77 -28.38
N ILE A 451 57.96 -22.01 -28.65
CA ILE A 451 57.95 -20.54 -28.59
C ILE A 451 56.93 -19.96 -29.56
N GLN A 452 56.80 -20.51 -30.77
CA GLN A 452 55.84 -20.03 -31.76
C GLN A 452 54.38 -20.32 -31.36
N LYS A 453 54.11 -21.50 -30.77
CA LYS A 453 52.80 -21.84 -30.19
C LYS A 453 52.44 -20.91 -29.02
N LEU A 454 53.39 -20.65 -28.12
CA LEU A 454 53.18 -19.73 -27.00
C LEU A 454 52.90 -18.30 -27.48
N LYS A 455 53.58 -17.84 -28.54
CA LYS A 455 53.29 -16.54 -29.17
C LYS A 455 51.89 -16.48 -29.77
N SER A 456 51.44 -17.52 -30.50
CA SER A 456 50.08 -17.54 -31.03
C SER A 456 49.03 -17.55 -29.93
N SER A 457 49.22 -18.34 -28.86
CA SER A 457 48.31 -18.35 -27.72
C SER A 457 48.29 -17.01 -26.97
N LEU A 458 49.44 -16.33 -26.84
CA LEU A 458 49.51 -15.00 -26.25
C LEU A 458 48.79 -13.94 -27.12
N GLU A 459 48.91 -14.05 -28.44
CA GLU A 459 48.20 -13.16 -29.38
C GLU A 459 46.69 -13.38 -29.35
N GLU A 460 46.23 -14.64 -29.27
CA GLU A 460 44.82 -15.01 -29.10
C GLU A 460 44.26 -14.48 -27.77
N GLU A 461 45.00 -14.67 -26.67
CA GLU A 461 44.61 -14.14 -25.36
C GLU A 461 44.56 -12.60 -25.37
N SER A 462 45.50 -11.96 -26.09
CA SER A 462 45.51 -10.51 -26.26
C SER A 462 44.32 -10.02 -27.10
N ARG A 463 43.82 -10.81 -28.06
CA ARG A 463 42.60 -10.49 -28.82
C ARG A 463 41.36 -10.67 -27.95
N SER A 464 41.26 -11.78 -27.24
CA SER A 464 40.19 -12.07 -26.27
C SER A 464 40.09 -10.95 -25.22
N LYS A 465 41.22 -10.51 -24.67
CA LYS A 465 41.28 -9.39 -23.74
C LYS A 465 40.71 -8.10 -24.34
N ARG A 466 41.07 -7.75 -25.58
CA ARG A 466 40.54 -6.54 -26.25
C ARG A 466 39.03 -6.62 -26.49
N GLU A 467 38.52 -7.80 -26.81
CA GLU A 467 37.08 -8.02 -26.98
C GLU A 467 36.33 -7.86 -25.66
N LEU A 468 36.89 -8.40 -24.56
CA LEU A 468 36.35 -8.21 -23.21
C LEU A 468 36.41 -6.73 -22.80
N ASP A 469 37.53 -6.04 -23.03
CA ASP A 469 37.67 -4.61 -22.73
C ASP A 469 36.63 -3.78 -23.52
N ALA A 470 36.37 -4.13 -24.78
CA ALA A 470 35.34 -3.47 -25.58
C ALA A 470 33.92 -3.73 -25.06
N GLU A 471 33.61 -4.95 -24.61
CA GLU A 471 32.30 -5.26 -24.00
C GLU A 471 32.14 -4.56 -22.65
N VAL A 472 33.21 -4.45 -21.85
CA VAL A 472 33.21 -3.67 -20.60
C VAL A 472 32.88 -2.21 -20.90
N SER A 473 33.58 -1.57 -21.85
CA SER A 473 33.28 -0.19 -22.24
C SER A 473 31.84 -0.02 -22.76
N ARG A 474 31.30 -1.02 -23.47
CA ARG A 474 29.90 -1.00 -23.93
C ARG A 474 28.92 -1.10 -22.76
N LEU A 475 29.21 -1.94 -21.77
CA LEU A 475 28.38 -2.10 -20.57
C LEU A 475 28.46 -0.85 -19.69
N GLU A 476 29.62 -0.24 -19.55
CA GLU A 476 29.81 1.03 -18.84
C GLU A 476 28.98 2.15 -19.48
N ALA A 477 29.02 2.29 -20.81
CA ALA A 477 28.20 3.28 -21.51
C ALA A 477 26.69 3.06 -21.26
N LYS A 478 26.21 1.81 -21.35
CA LYS A 478 24.81 1.48 -21.04
C LYS A 478 24.45 1.76 -19.58
N LEU A 479 25.38 1.52 -18.66
CA LEU A 479 25.18 1.80 -17.24
C LEU A 479 25.05 3.31 -17.02
N SER A 480 25.91 4.13 -17.63
CA SER A 480 25.79 5.60 -17.58
C SER A 480 24.48 6.12 -18.19
N GLU A 481 24.02 5.55 -19.31
CA GLU A 481 22.72 5.89 -19.89
C GLU A 481 21.55 5.55 -18.95
N LEU A 482 21.60 4.37 -18.32
CA LEU A 482 20.59 3.96 -17.35
C LEU A 482 20.62 4.81 -16.08
N GLU A 483 21.80 5.18 -15.59
CA GLU A 483 21.97 6.10 -14.46
C GLU A 483 21.40 7.48 -14.77
N PHE A 484 21.63 7.99 -15.99
CA PHE A 484 21.04 9.25 -16.46
C PHE A 484 19.50 9.17 -16.53
N CYS A 485 18.95 8.12 -17.15
CA CYS A 485 17.51 7.90 -17.21
C CYS A 485 16.90 7.77 -15.80
N ASN A 486 17.56 7.06 -14.89
CA ASN A 486 17.13 6.92 -13.52
C ASN A 486 17.17 8.26 -12.76
N SER A 487 18.20 9.08 -12.99
CA SER A 487 18.27 10.44 -12.43
C SER A 487 17.12 11.32 -12.93
N LYS A 488 16.81 11.26 -14.23
CA LYS A 488 15.68 11.97 -14.82
C LYS A 488 14.34 11.52 -14.21
N SER A 489 14.08 10.22 -14.15
CA SER A 489 12.86 9.68 -13.54
C SER A 489 12.78 9.97 -12.04
N SER A 490 13.90 10.01 -11.31
CA SER A 490 13.91 10.44 -9.91
C SER A 490 13.46 11.88 -9.75
N LYS A 491 13.93 12.79 -10.61
CA LYS A 491 13.49 14.20 -10.60
C LYS A 491 12.01 14.34 -10.92
N GLU A 492 11.50 13.57 -11.88
CA GLU A 492 10.07 13.52 -12.20
C GLU A 492 9.24 13.01 -11.00
N LEU A 493 9.72 11.99 -10.29
CA LEU A 493 9.08 11.50 -9.06
C LEU A 493 9.07 12.54 -7.94
N ASP A 494 10.16 13.30 -7.78
CA ASP A 494 10.23 14.35 -6.77
C ASP A 494 9.26 15.51 -7.12
N PHE A 495 9.18 15.90 -8.39
CA PHE A 495 8.16 16.85 -8.85
C PHE A 495 6.73 16.37 -8.56
N LEU A 496 6.42 15.10 -8.86
CA LEU A 496 5.10 14.52 -8.55
C LEU A 496 4.81 14.45 -7.05
N ARG A 497 5.84 14.27 -6.21
CA ARG A 497 5.68 14.31 -4.74
C ARG A 497 5.37 15.72 -4.24
N GLU A 498 6.09 16.71 -4.76
CA GLU A 498 5.84 18.13 -4.45
C GLU A 498 4.43 18.55 -4.88
N GLU A 499 4.01 18.13 -6.07
CA GLU A 499 2.66 18.42 -6.57
C GLU A 499 1.57 17.71 -5.77
N ASN A 500 1.77 16.44 -5.38
CA ASN A 500 0.86 15.77 -4.45
C ASN A 500 0.78 16.49 -3.11
N HIS A 501 1.92 16.92 -2.56
CA HIS A 501 1.93 17.65 -1.30
C HIS A 501 1.17 18.98 -1.41
N ARG A 502 1.33 19.71 -2.51
CA ARG A 502 0.56 20.93 -2.81
C ARG A 502 -0.94 20.65 -2.85
N LEU A 503 -1.36 19.61 -3.58
CA LEU A 503 -2.77 19.19 -3.66
C LEU A 503 -3.33 18.76 -2.31
N ASP A 504 -2.53 18.12 -1.46
CA ASP A 504 -2.93 17.75 -0.10
C ASP A 504 -3.18 18.97 0.78
N LEU A 505 -2.36 20.01 0.67
CA LEU A 505 -2.57 21.29 1.37
C LEU A 505 -3.84 21.99 0.88
N GLU A 506 -4.05 22.03 -0.44
CA GLU A 506 -5.29 22.58 -1.03
C GLU A 506 -6.52 21.80 -0.55
N ARG A 507 -6.44 20.47 -0.53
CA ARG A 507 -7.51 19.61 0.00
C ARG A 507 -7.80 19.91 1.48
N GLN A 508 -6.78 20.10 2.32
CA GLN A 508 -6.97 20.44 3.73
C GLN A 508 -7.60 21.83 3.92
N SER A 509 -7.21 22.80 3.08
CA SER A 509 -7.82 24.14 3.04
C SER A 509 -9.30 24.05 2.69
N LEU A 510 -9.64 23.35 1.60
CA LEU A 510 -11.02 23.14 1.16
C LEU A 510 -11.84 22.38 2.21
N GLN A 511 -11.26 21.37 2.87
CA GLN A 511 -11.94 20.68 3.98
C GLN A 511 -12.24 21.61 5.16
N SER A 512 -11.32 22.52 5.48
CA SER A 512 -11.53 23.51 6.54
C SER A 512 -12.61 24.52 6.17
N GLU A 513 -12.65 24.92 4.90
CA GLU A 513 -13.68 25.80 4.35
C GLU A 513 -15.06 25.12 4.32
N THR A 514 -15.14 23.84 3.93
CA THR A 514 -16.36 23.05 4.01
C THR A 514 -16.88 22.97 5.43
N ARG A 515 -16.02 22.70 6.43
CA ARG A 515 -16.42 22.68 7.85
C ARG A 515 -16.92 24.05 8.32
N ARG A 516 -16.27 25.13 7.88
CA ARG A 516 -16.70 26.49 8.17
C ARG A 516 -18.09 26.76 7.58
N LEU A 517 -18.30 26.47 6.31
CA LEU A 517 -19.61 26.65 5.64
C LEU A 517 -20.69 25.79 6.29
N GLN A 518 -20.37 24.55 6.69
CA GLN A 518 -21.29 23.71 7.46
C GLN A 518 -21.70 24.38 8.77
N SER A 519 -20.76 24.95 9.53
CA SER A 519 -21.08 25.68 10.76
C SER A 519 -21.91 26.94 10.50
N GLU A 520 -21.65 27.67 9.40
CA GLU A 520 -22.44 28.85 9.01
C GLU A 520 -23.87 28.46 8.62
N ILE A 521 -24.05 27.34 7.90
CA ILE A 521 -25.38 26.79 7.57
C ILE A 521 -26.11 26.34 8.83
N GLU A 522 -25.44 25.66 9.77
CA GLU A 522 -26.03 25.26 11.05
C GLU A 522 -26.49 26.47 11.86
N MET A 523 -25.65 27.50 11.96
CA MET A 523 -26.01 28.76 12.62
C MET A 523 -27.22 29.41 11.96
N ALA A 524 -27.23 29.57 10.63
CA ALA A 524 -28.38 30.12 9.90
C ALA A 524 -29.63 29.25 10.04
N ALA A 525 -29.49 27.93 10.10
CA ALA A 525 -30.60 27.01 10.34
C ALA A 525 -31.15 27.10 11.77
N THR A 526 -30.31 27.39 12.76
CA THR A 526 -30.76 27.68 14.13
C THR A 526 -31.46 29.03 14.20
N GLU A 527 -30.89 30.08 13.61
CA GLU A 527 -31.50 31.41 13.58
C GLU A 527 -32.86 31.41 12.88
N THR A 528 -32.99 30.72 11.74
CA THR A 528 -34.27 30.57 11.04
C THR A 528 -35.28 29.73 11.83
N ARG A 529 -34.85 28.70 12.55
CA ARG A 529 -35.72 27.96 13.48
C ARG A 529 -36.20 28.85 14.62
N ASP A 530 -35.31 29.65 15.20
CA ASP A 530 -35.65 30.56 16.30
C ASP A 530 -36.61 31.65 15.84
N LEU A 531 -36.38 32.26 14.68
CA LEU A 531 -37.31 33.22 14.07
C LEU A 531 -38.66 32.57 13.71
N ARG A 532 -38.66 31.33 13.21
CA ARG A 532 -39.90 30.57 12.91
C ARG A 532 -40.68 30.27 14.18
N ASN A 533 -40.00 29.91 15.27
CA ASN A 533 -40.65 29.65 16.56
C ASN A 533 -41.25 30.93 17.14
N VAL A 534 -40.55 32.06 17.08
CA VAL A 534 -41.07 33.37 17.52
C VAL A 534 -42.28 33.77 16.68
N THR A 535 -42.19 33.71 15.36
CA THR A 535 -43.31 34.07 14.47
C THR A 535 -44.49 33.11 14.56
N ALA A 536 -44.29 31.82 14.82
CA ALA A 536 -45.36 30.86 15.07
C ALA A 536 -46.09 31.12 16.41
N VAL A 537 -45.35 31.49 17.46
CA VAL A 537 -45.95 31.87 18.75
C VAL A 537 -46.73 33.18 18.64
N ASP A 538 -46.19 34.18 17.94
CA ASP A 538 -46.84 35.48 17.75
C ASP A 538 -48.06 35.40 16.81
N SER A 539 -48.00 34.59 15.76
CA SER A 539 -49.15 34.36 14.87
C SER A 539 -50.22 33.48 15.54
N GLY A 540 -49.83 32.44 16.29
CA GLY A 540 -50.75 31.60 17.04
C GLY A 540 -51.52 32.37 18.12
N THR A 541 -50.85 33.24 18.88
CA THR A 541 -51.51 34.09 19.88
C THR A 541 -52.47 35.09 19.25
N ASN A 542 -52.11 35.70 18.11
CA ASN A 542 -52.98 36.62 17.37
C ASN A 542 -54.17 35.93 16.68
N LEU A 543 -53.99 34.72 16.15
CA LEU A 543 -55.09 33.94 15.58
C LEU A 543 -56.05 33.45 16.68
N ASN A 544 -55.52 33.03 17.83
CA ASN A 544 -56.35 32.62 18.97
C ASN A 544 -57.15 33.78 19.57
N SER A 545 -56.57 34.98 19.66
CA SER A 545 -57.30 36.17 20.14
C SER A 545 -58.41 36.59 19.17
N ARG A 546 -58.15 36.50 17.84
CA ARG A 546 -59.16 36.77 16.82
C ARG A 546 -60.26 35.71 16.78
N LEU A 547 -59.92 34.42 16.94
CA LEU A 547 -60.90 33.34 17.06
C LEU A 547 -61.81 33.57 18.26
N TRP A 548 -61.24 33.89 19.43
CA TRP A 548 -62.02 34.22 20.63
C TRP A 548 -62.95 35.42 20.43
N SER A 549 -62.51 36.46 19.72
CA SER A 549 -63.36 37.62 19.40
C SER A 549 -64.53 37.22 18.49
N LEU A 550 -64.24 36.46 17.44
CA LEU A 550 -65.26 35.98 16.50
C LEU A 550 -66.26 35.01 17.16
N GLU A 551 -65.80 34.16 18.07
CA GLU A 551 -66.68 33.28 18.85
C GLU A 551 -67.63 34.09 19.74
N ARG A 552 -67.15 35.16 20.38
CA ARG A 552 -67.98 36.08 21.15
C ARG A 552 -69.03 36.78 20.30
N GLU A 553 -68.62 37.34 19.17
CA GLU A 553 -69.52 38.00 18.22
C GLU A 553 -70.59 37.03 17.70
N LEU A 554 -70.22 35.78 17.44
CA LEU A 554 -71.13 34.76 16.97
C LEU A 554 -72.14 34.34 18.06
N ASP A 555 -71.73 34.31 19.32
CA ASP A 555 -72.65 34.07 20.44
C ASP A 555 -73.59 35.26 20.70
N ASP A 556 -73.12 36.49 20.54
CA ASP A 556 -73.96 37.69 20.62
C ASP A 556 -74.98 37.73 19.47
N LEU A 557 -74.58 37.36 18.25
CA LEU A 557 -75.50 37.20 17.11
C LEU A 557 -76.53 36.10 17.36
N LYS A 558 -76.14 34.97 17.95
CA LYS A 558 -77.09 33.92 18.36
C LYS A 558 -78.08 34.42 19.41
N ARG A 559 -77.66 35.24 20.36
CA ARG A 559 -78.55 35.86 21.35
C ARG A 559 -79.52 36.81 20.68
N LEU A 560 -79.02 37.70 19.82
CA LEU A 560 -79.85 38.62 19.04
C LEU A 560 -80.86 37.87 18.16
N SER A 561 -80.46 36.76 17.53
CA SER A 561 -81.38 35.92 16.75
C SER A 561 -82.50 35.38 17.64
N LYS A 562 -82.18 34.84 18.82
CA LYS A 562 -83.18 34.34 19.76
C LYS A 562 -84.13 35.46 20.24
N ASP A 563 -83.60 36.65 20.52
CA ASP A 563 -84.42 37.79 20.91
C ASP A 563 -85.36 38.23 19.78
N LYS A 564 -84.87 38.19 18.53
CA LYS A 564 -85.69 38.47 17.34
C LYS A 564 -86.74 37.41 17.08
N ASP A 565 -86.44 36.13 17.32
CA ASP A 565 -87.42 35.05 17.23
C ASP A 565 -88.54 35.23 18.27
N LEU A 566 -88.19 35.63 19.51
CA LEU A 566 -89.18 35.97 20.53
C LEU A 566 -90.05 37.16 20.12
N GLU A 567 -89.45 38.21 19.53
CA GLU A 567 -90.18 39.37 19.01
C GLU A 567 -91.14 38.96 17.88
N ILE A 568 -90.70 38.08 16.97
CA ILE A 568 -91.54 37.52 15.91
C ILE A 568 -92.71 36.74 16.50
N ASP A 569 -92.48 35.88 17.49
CA ASP A 569 -93.53 35.12 18.17
C ASP A 569 -94.55 36.04 18.84
N GLU A 570 -94.09 37.13 19.48
CA GLU A 570 -94.98 38.14 20.05
C GLU A 570 -95.81 38.85 18.98
N LEU A 571 -95.19 39.23 17.86
CA LEU A 571 -95.88 39.88 16.75
C LEU A 571 -96.89 38.94 16.09
N GLN A 572 -96.57 37.65 15.93
CA GLN A 572 -97.48 36.64 15.44
C GLN A 572 -98.67 36.44 16.39
N LYS A 573 -98.44 36.40 17.70
CA LYS A 573 -99.52 36.36 18.71
C LYS A 573 -100.41 37.59 18.67
N ARG A 574 -99.83 38.79 18.45
CA ARG A 574 -100.59 40.04 18.26
C ARG A 574 -101.38 40.04 16.95
N LEU A 575 -100.82 39.51 15.86
CA LEU A 575 -101.53 39.40 14.59
C LEU A 575 -102.70 38.41 14.68
N GLY A 576 -102.51 37.27 15.36
CA GLY A 576 -103.57 36.29 15.59
C GLY A 576 -104.73 36.81 16.44
N SER A 577 -104.50 37.78 17.33
CA SER A 577 -105.55 38.41 18.14
C SER A 577 -106.30 39.54 17.42
N VAL A 578 -105.77 40.05 16.29
CA VAL A 578 -106.48 40.96 15.38
C VAL A 578 -107.46 40.13 14.53
N ALA A 579 -108.63 39.88 15.11
CA ALA A 579 -109.72 39.09 14.55
C ALA A 579 -110.20 39.60 13.17
N VAL A 580 -110.47 38.64 12.28
CA VAL A 580 -111.15 38.79 10.98
C VAL A 580 -112.43 39.60 11.16
N LYS A 581 -112.45 40.84 10.65
CA LYS A 581 -113.66 41.66 10.58
C LYS A 581 -114.40 41.32 9.29
N ARG A 582 -115.55 40.66 9.41
CA ARG A 582 -116.50 40.47 8.31
C ARG A 582 -117.35 41.73 8.16
N GLU A 583 -117.17 42.46 7.06
CA GLU A 583 -117.92 43.69 6.77
C GLU A 583 -118.91 43.39 5.64
N GLN A 584 -120.21 43.44 5.96
CA GLN A 584 -121.29 43.17 5.01
C GLN A 584 -121.92 44.50 4.59
N ARG A 585 -121.70 44.93 3.34
CA ARG A 585 -122.19 46.21 2.82
C ARG A 585 -123.48 45.99 2.03
N ARG A 586 -124.57 46.61 2.50
CA ARG A 586 -125.88 46.62 1.82
C ARG A 586 -126.11 47.99 1.19
N THR A 587 -126.39 48.03 -0.10
CA THR A 587 -126.91 49.24 -0.75
C THR A 587 -128.44 49.24 -0.65
N THR A 588 -128.95 49.97 0.34
CA THR A 588 -130.38 50.27 0.48
C THR A 588 -130.70 51.50 -0.36
N CYS A 589 -131.43 51.36 -1.46
CA CYS A 589 -132.08 52.52 -2.08
C CYS A 589 -133.16 53.04 -1.11
N GLY A 590 -133.06 54.28 -0.62
CA GLY A 590 -134.09 54.90 0.22
C GLY A 590 -135.40 55.01 -0.56
N ALA A 591 -136.50 54.32 -0.23
CA ALA A 591 -137.37 54.33 0.97
C ALA A 591 -138.69 55.06 0.62
N PRO A 592 -139.87 54.77 1.23
CA PRO A 592 -140.28 53.62 2.06
C PRO A 592 -141.67 53.04 1.65
N LEU A 593 -142.15 52.06 2.42
CA LEU A 593 -143.55 51.58 2.52
C LEU A 593 -144.07 50.64 1.41
N TRP A 594 -144.06 49.35 1.78
CA TRP A 594 -144.82 48.23 1.21
C TRP A 594 -144.16 47.50 0.03
N SER A 595 -144.02 46.18 0.14
CA SER A 595 -143.58 45.32 -0.97
C SER A 595 -144.47 45.58 -2.19
N SER A 596 -143.88 45.64 -3.39
CA SER A 596 -144.58 45.69 -4.68
C SER A 596 -145.75 44.66 -4.76
N THR A 597 -145.59 43.52 -4.09
CA THR A 597 -146.62 42.45 -4.01
C THR A 597 -147.85 42.79 -3.16
N LEU A 598 -147.77 43.76 -2.25
CA LEU A 598 -148.86 44.23 -1.41
C LEU A 598 -149.63 45.39 -2.07
N THR A 599 -148.96 46.31 -2.76
CA THR A 599 -149.58 47.50 -3.40
C THR A 599 -150.40 47.15 -4.65
N HIS A 600 -149.99 46.15 -5.43
CA HIS A 600 -150.80 45.61 -6.53
C HIS A 600 -152.09 44.93 -6.01
N ARG A 601 -152.01 44.26 -4.85
CA ARG A 601 -153.14 43.53 -4.27
C ARG A 601 -154.24 44.45 -3.72
N VAL A 602 -153.89 45.71 -3.43
CA VAL A 602 -154.79 46.78 -2.94
C VAL A 602 -155.24 47.72 -4.08
N GLY A 603 -154.87 47.45 -5.33
CA GLY A 603 -155.40 48.16 -6.51
C GLY A 603 -154.87 49.57 -6.74
N LEU A 604 -153.78 49.97 -6.07
CA LEU A 604 -153.18 51.31 -6.23
C LEU A 604 -152.25 51.44 -7.45
N ILE A 605 -151.93 50.33 -8.13
CA ILE A 605 -150.98 50.28 -9.24
C ILE A 605 -151.48 49.28 -10.29
N ASP A 606 -151.55 49.70 -11.55
CA ASP A 606 -151.93 48.83 -12.68
C ASP A 606 -150.92 47.69 -12.87
N TRP A 607 -151.36 46.53 -13.39
CA TRP A 607 -150.50 45.37 -13.66
C TRP A 607 -149.22 45.73 -14.43
N ASN A 608 -149.34 46.65 -15.39
CA ASN A 608 -148.20 47.07 -16.20
C ASN A 608 -147.16 47.87 -15.39
N MET A 609 -147.60 48.59 -14.36
CA MET A 609 -146.72 49.35 -13.47
C MET A 609 -146.19 48.48 -12.32
N PHE A 610 -146.92 47.46 -11.87
CA PHE A 610 -146.42 46.40 -10.98
C PHE A 610 -145.32 45.56 -11.62
N VAL A 611 -145.48 45.15 -12.88
CA VAL A 611 -144.43 44.43 -13.63
C VAL A 611 -143.18 45.29 -13.78
N LYS A 612 -143.34 46.58 -14.09
CA LYS A 612 -142.21 47.53 -14.14
C LYS A 612 -141.51 47.67 -12.78
N LEU A 613 -142.26 47.84 -11.68
CA LEU A 613 -141.68 47.97 -10.34
C LEU A 613 -140.99 46.69 -9.88
N ARG A 614 -141.58 45.51 -10.11
CA ARG A 614 -140.97 44.21 -9.80
C ARG A 614 -139.70 43.96 -10.64
N SER A 615 -139.67 44.43 -11.89
CA SER A 615 -138.47 44.33 -12.73
C SER A 615 -137.34 45.27 -12.30
N GLN A 616 -137.64 46.30 -11.50
CA GLN A 616 -136.69 47.29 -10.99
C GLN A 616 -136.13 46.97 -9.58
N GLU A 617 -136.69 45.97 -8.89
CA GLU A 617 -136.10 45.43 -7.66
C GLU A 617 -134.82 44.64 -8.03
N CYS A 618 -133.66 45.28 -7.86
CA CYS A 618 -132.34 44.68 -8.07
C CYS A 618 -131.71 44.25 -6.74
N ASP A 619 -131.09 43.07 -6.76
CA ASP A 619 -130.92 42.14 -5.65
C ASP A 619 -129.45 41.75 -5.44
N TRP A 620 -128.52 42.68 -5.65
CA TRP A 620 -127.08 42.44 -5.52
C TRP A 620 -126.56 42.85 -4.13
N GLU A 621 -125.77 41.99 -3.48
CA GLU A 621 -125.18 42.23 -2.16
C GLU A 621 -123.66 41.98 -2.20
N GLU A 622 -122.86 42.89 -1.65
CA GLU A 622 -121.40 42.71 -1.53
C GLU A 622 -121.04 42.20 -0.13
N ILE A 623 -120.27 41.11 -0.09
CA ILE A 623 -119.71 40.53 1.12
C ILE A 623 -118.20 40.68 1.04
N SER A 624 -117.64 41.55 1.88
CA SER A 624 -116.20 41.73 2.02
C SER A 624 -115.69 41.06 3.29
N VAL A 625 -114.63 40.27 3.16
CA VAL A 625 -113.94 39.62 4.28
C VAL A 625 -112.51 40.13 4.30
N LYS A 626 -112.18 40.90 5.34
CA LYS A 626 -110.82 41.40 5.57
C LYS A 626 -110.06 40.38 6.43
N GLY A 627 -109.03 39.76 5.87
CA GLY A 627 -108.18 38.77 6.53
C GLY A 627 -106.68 39.09 6.42
N PRO A 628 -105.81 38.35 7.11
CA PRO A 628 -104.36 38.57 7.11
C PRO A 628 -103.68 38.34 5.75
N SER A 629 -104.38 37.75 4.78
CA SER A 629 -103.91 37.56 3.40
C SER A 629 -104.41 38.61 2.40
N GLY A 630 -105.24 39.58 2.83
CA GLY A 630 -105.86 40.59 1.97
C GLY A 630 -107.37 40.75 2.15
N GLU A 631 -107.97 41.74 1.46
CA GLU A 631 -109.43 41.96 1.44
C GLU A 631 -110.07 41.16 0.30
N SER A 632 -110.81 40.09 0.63
CA SER A 632 -111.54 39.31 -0.36
C SER A 632 -112.99 39.78 -0.44
N SER A 633 -113.41 40.25 -1.63
CA SER A 633 -114.76 40.76 -1.88
C SER A 633 -115.54 39.87 -2.85
N VAL A 634 -116.77 39.54 -2.47
CA VAL A 634 -117.66 38.63 -3.20
C VAL A 634 -119.02 39.28 -3.41
N ILE A 635 -119.53 39.27 -4.63
CA ILE A 635 -120.85 39.75 -5.00
C ILE A 635 -121.84 38.58 -4.99
N LEU A 636 -122.97 38.72 -4.30
CA LEU A 636 -124.04 37.75 -4.18
C LEU A 636 -125.28 38.24 -4.95
N ASP A 637 -125.81 37.41 -5.85
CA ASP A 637 -127.14 37.58 -6.44
C ASP A 637 -128.20 36.97 -5.51
N ARG A 638 -129.15 37.76 -4.99
CA ARG A 638 -130.21 37.24 -4.11
C ARG A 638 -131.33 36.52 -4.87
N LYS A 639 -131.51 36.74 -6.19
CA LYS A 639 -132.51 36.01 -6.98
C LYS A 639 -132.05 34.59 -7.31
N SER A 640 -130.75 34.41 -7.59
CA SER A 640 -130.19 33.10 -7.96
C SER A 640 -129.37 32.42 -6.86
N GLY A 641 -128.99 33.15 -5.80
CA GLY A 641 -128.12 32.65 -4.72
C GLY A 641 -126.66 32.46 -5.12
N ARG A 642 -126.26 32.86 -6.34
CA ARG A 642 -124.90 32.67 -6.85
C ARG A 642 -123.95 33.73 -6.30
N LYS A 643 -122.75 33.28 -5.94
CA LYS A 643 -121.65 34.12 -5.46
C LYS A 643 -120.60 34.26 -6.54
N PHE A 644 -120.11 35.47 -6.76
CA PHE A 644 -119.08 35.78 -7.72
C PHE A 644 -117.92 36.51 -7.02
N SER A 645 -116.72 35.95 -7.08
CA SER A 645 -115.52 36.59 -6.52
C SER A 645 -115.02 37.69 -7.47
N ILE A 646 -114.74 38.87 -6.92
CA ILE A 646 -114.22 40.00 -7.70
C ILE A 646 -112.77 39.73 -8.12
N GLU A 647 -111.96 39.11 -7.26
CA GLU A 647 -110.57 38.73 -7.56
C GLU A 647 -110.48 37.74 -8.71
N GLU A 648 -111.39 36.75 -8.75
CA GLU A 648 -111.46 35.77 -9.83
C GLU A 648 -111.89 36.41 -11.16
N ALA A 649 -112.75 37.44 -11.11
CA ALA A 649 -113.17 38.20 -12.30
C ALA A 649 -112.04 39.08 -12.86
N LEU A 650 -111.19 39.65 -12.00
CA LEU A 650 -109.96 40.35 -12.40
C LEU A 650 -108.95 39.37 -13.04
N GLN A 651 -108.74 38.21 -12.43
CA GLN A 651 -107.82 37.19 -12.95
C GLN A 651 -108.27 36.60 -14.30
N LYS A 652 -109.59 36.44 -14.50
CA LYS A 652 -110.19 35.98 -15.77
C LYS A 652 -110.36 37.09 -16.81
N GLY A 653 -109.94 38.32 -16.51
CA GLY A 653 -110.03 39.48 -17.41
C GLY A 653 -111.46 39.93 -17.74
N ARG A 654 -112.46 39.50 -16.95
CA ARG A 654 -113.87 39.91 -17.10
C ARG A 654 -114.10 41.32 -16.55
N LEU A 655 -113.30 41.70 -15.57
CA LEU A 655 -113.23 43.04 -15.00
C LEU A 655 -111.82 43.58 -15.23
N THR A 656 -111.70 44.82 -15.72
CA THR A 656 -110.38 45.49 -15.80
C THR A 656 -110.08 46.24 -14.50
N PRO A 657 -108.80 46.41 -14.11
CA PRO A 657 -108.43 47.17 -12.91
C PRO A 657 -109.05 48.58 -12.88
N ALA A 658 -109.03 49.29 -14.01
CA ALA A 658 -109.64 50.62 -14.14
C ALA A 658 -111.19 50.64 -14.02
N GLN A 659 -111.87 49.52 -14.29
CA GLN A 659 -113.32 49.39 -14.02
C GLN A 659 -113.59 49.13 -12.54
N TYR A 660 -112.74 48.33 -11.90
CA TYR A 660 -112.82 48.10 -10.45
C TYR A 660 -112.52 49.39 -9.67
N ASP A 661 -111.53 50.17 -10.07
CA ASP A 661 -111.23 51.47 -9.45
C ASP A 661 -112.41 52.45 -9.54
N ARG A 662 -113.13 52.46 -10.67
CA ARG A 662 -114.37 53.25 -10.82
C ARG A 662 -115.46 52.81 -9.84
N TYR A 663 -115.59 51.50 -9.58
CA TYR A 663 -116.51 51.01 -8.56
C TYR A 663 -116.09 51.44 -7.14
N VAL A 664 -114.81 51.29 -6.81
CA VAL A 664 -114.27 51.71 -5.50
C VAL A 664 -114.47 53.22 -5.27
N ASN A 665 -114.29 54.02 -6.33
CA ASN A 665 -114.51 55.47 -6.31
C ASN A 665 -116.00 55.88 -6.35
N LYS A 666 -116.93 54.92 -6.40
CA LYS A 666 -118.39 55.10 -6.53
C LYS A 666 -118.85 55.74 -7.85
N ASP A 667 -118.00 55.73 -8.87
CA ASP A 667 -118.32 56.15 -10.24
C ASP A 667 -119.08 55.07 -11.02
N MET A 668 -119.15 53.84 -10.47
CA MET A 668 -119.89 52.71 -11.02
C MET A 668 -120.77 52.08 -9.94
N SER A 669 -122.00 51.72 -10.29
CA SER A 669 -122.95 51.08 -9.37
C SER A 669 -122.66 49.59 -9.18
N ILE A 670 -123.10 49.01 -8.06
CA ILE A 670 -122.99 47.57 -7.80
C ILE A 670 -123.69 46.72 -8.87
N GLN A 671 -124.73 47.25 -9.51
CA GLN A 671 -125.46 46.57 -10.59
C GLN A 671 -124.60 46.47 -11.86
N GLU A 672 -123.95 47.57 -12.24
CA GLU A 672 -123.03 47.60 -13.39
C GLU A 672 -121.81 46.70 -13.12
N LEU A 673 -121.28 46.73 -11.90
CA LEU A 673 -120.21 45.81 -11.51
C LEU A 673 -120.67 44.35 -11.55
N ALA A 674 -121.86 44.04 -11.03
CA ALA A 674 -122.39 42.69 -11.02
C ALA A 674 -122.64 42.13 -12.42
N VAL A 675 -123.03 42.97 -13.39
CA VAL A 675 -123.13 42.58 -14.81
C VAL A 675 -121.75 42.22 -15.37
N LEU A 676 -120.73 43.04 -15.12
CA LEU A 676 -119.35 42.77 -15.56
C LEU A 676 -118.77 41.50 -14.93
N VAL A 677 -119.05 41.25 -13.65
CA VAL A 677 -118.54 40.11 -12.90
C VAL A 677 -119.29 38.81 -13.22
N SER A 678 -120.62 38.87 -13.40
CA SER A 678 -121.46 37.70 -13.74
C SER A 678 -121.38 37.28 -15.20
N GLY A 679 -120.95 38.18 -16.11
CA GLY A 679 -120.76 37.90 -17.54
C GLY A 679 -122.06 37.77 -18.34
N GLN A 680 -123.18 38.27 -17.81
CA GLN A 680 -124.46 38.35 -18.53
C GLN A 680 -124.45 39.61 -19.42
N LYS A 681 -124.81 39.48 -20.70
CA LYS A 681 -125.05 40.60 -21.62
C LYS A 681 -126.53 40.77 -21.86
#